data_AF-A0A9J7LJ95-F1
#
_entry.id   AF-A0A9J7LJ95-F1
#
_cell.length_a   1.000
_cell.length_b   1.000
_cell.length_c   1.000
_cell.angle_alpha   90.00
_cell.angle_beta   90.00
_cell.angle_gamma   90.00
#
_symmetry.space_group_name_H-M   'P 1'
#
loop_
_entity.id
_entity.type
_entity.pdbx_description
1 polymer ?
#
loop_
_entity_poly.entity_id
_entity_poly.type
_entity_poly.pdbx_seq_one_letter_code
_entity_poly.pdbx_strand_id
1 'polypeptide(L)'
;MFAKLKQKLAEEEGSKVMPPAEGRKSFGTPGHASPVGHAGRVGNAGAGMSPSSSQTDLTKAVTKDATKEEVLSMLIRRTDQVRKLEAKLNEYISSLKEVTKAKDKLELALENTQDSMAKKIQDMNESYQAERSKMAENMNLALEKKDKEVKEAIEAAEKEKSDLQKQVARAAETTAKLYQQEEDKEELEGFQTQELAKVKHMLLNSQEELSRCQAELQQKSEKITSLETQAAEDGRKTQQFEAEVTRLKEELETVKNERDTCKVEKKKLDELARTVEDNHSTLEDNLQSLNKQLQEQVANYSSLQRVHNELKDDYDALKRTNDVFKHKCETQLEEKDNEIQHLQEKVSTLNRRQDQEDMSGDEKLQALIDERKQLELRLEEARQQLTDIKSNWSEKINSLELQIANLNTKMAEDSAELTRTEKEAELQRAAFQKKVSELETKLLESEKQAADNERLASERQEQIDQQKTQHGTELSRAQQQAADTQRHLQDKVNTLEQKVTELETAREFDKTNSQHKLTQLENLKEEYLEKELEVEHQMSRLEEEKEQLKVEVSRHEKENLQLAHALEDAKILSEDLKKQMSSRDGELSSLKEQVTELETTTSETEEQLRDVSKEGDHLRYLVSSLELENNVIPDLQQRLEELELQTDRQQGTIRDQETTITSLGETLAVREAELAEAQEQSRSLEDAAETDRRRREDRKDVCVSTADDEEGREEDPKVLELRKEVTDLEEQLADKNKTIKMQQQRLGDLKKTLQRELKITPVDGDTPELRDLPKERDPLVVPQGATAGAAMATVKPFPSHPNLGMPDPLMPAIMDIDENEINFRYLKHVVLRFVASRDHEAYQLVRAVSMLLKFTPEEERMVKDMIQYKMSWFGTKPTAVIRPSVISASPQSKGLPGPNFS
;
A
#
# COMPACT_ATOMS: atom_id res chain seq x y z
N MET A 1 3.79 -45.31 7.15
CA MET A 1 3.86 -46.65 6.52
C MET A 1 2.66 -47.51 6.94
N PHE A 2 1.49 -47.37 6.30
CA PHE A 2 0.27 -48.11 6.71
C PHE A 2 -0.33 -49.06 5.64
N ALA A 3 0.08 -48.95 4.37
CA ALA A 3 -0.43 -49.81 3.30
C ALA A 3 -0.05 -51.30 3.43
N LYS A 4 1.01 -51.64 4.18
CA LYS A 4 1.52 -53.02 4.31
C LYS A 4 0.89 -53.88 5.42
N LEU A 5 0.00 -53.34 6.25
CA LEU A 5 -0.77 -54.16 7.21
C LEU A 5 -2.09 -54.68 6.63
N LYS A 6 -2.79 -53.88 5.81
CA LYS A 6 -4.09 -54.28 5.21
C LYS A 6 -4.01 -55.51 4.29
N GLN A 7 -2.83 -55.85 3.78
CA GLN A 7 -2.64 -57.01 2.89
C GLN A 7 -2.50 -58.34 3.64
N LYS A 8 -2.23 -58.34 4.97
CA LYS A 8 -1.95 -59.57 5.73
C LYS A 8 -3.13 -60.17 6.52
N LEU A 9 -4.32 -59.57 6.42
CA LEU A 9 -5.55 -60.03 7.08
C LEU A 9 -6.64 -60.46 6.08
N ALA A 10 -6.28 -60.63 4.81
CA ALA A 10 -7.21 -60.99 3.72
C ALA A 10 -6.88 -62.35 3.05
N GLU A 11 -5.87 -63.08 3.54
CA GLU A 11 -5.33 -64.27 2.86
C GLU A 11 -5.52 -65.60 3.64
N GLU A 12 -6.13 -65.61 4.83
CA GLU A 12 -6.15 -66.80 5.71
C GLU A 12 -7.56 -67.31 6.15
N GLU A 13 -8.66 -66.82 5.56
CA GLU A 13 -10.00 -67.43 5.67
C GLU A 13 -10.60 -67.69 4.27
N GLY A 14 -10.38 -68.88 3.68
CA GLY A 14 -10.70 -69.06 2.25
C GLY A 14 -10.70 -70.46 1.63
N SER A 15 -10.76 -71.57 2.38
CA SER A 15 -10.96 -72.93 1.82
C SER A 15 -11.40 -73.94 2.89
N LYS A 16 -12.26 -74.94 2.61
CA LYS A 16 -12.81 -75.43 1.33
C LYS A 16 -14.18 -76.10 1.54
N VAL A 17 -15.05 -76.17 0.52
CA VAL A 17 -16.42 -76.72 0.64
C VAL A 17 -16.70 -77.86 -0.36
N MET A 18 -16.98 -79.07 0.16
CA MET A 18 -17.73 -80.20 -0.45
C MET A 18 -17.26 -80.76 -1.82
N PRO A 19 -17.93 -81.77 -2.45
CA PRO A 19 -18.70 -82.93 -1.96
C PRO A 19 -17.88 -84.23 -2.30
N PRO A 20 -18.41 -85.40 -2.80
CA PRO A 20 -19.69 -86.12 -2.65
C PRO A 20 -19.56 -87.63 -2.27
N ALA A 21 -20.72 -88.33 -2.16
CA ALA A 21 -20.95 -89.77 -2.52
C ALA A 21 -20.29 -90.91 -1.69
N GLU A 22 -20.87 -92.12 -1.55
CA GLU A 22 -22.25 -92.60 -1.78
C GLU A 22 -22.56 -93.91 -0.98
N GLY A 23 -23.86 -94.16 -0.75
CA GLY A 23 -24.42 -95.48 -0.39
C GLY A 23 -24.52 -95.85 1.10
N ARG A 24 -25.50 -96.65 1.57
CA ARG A 24 -26.80 -97.11 1.03
C ARG A 24 -27.46 -98.01 2.12
N LYS A 25 -28.67 -97.65 2.56
CA LYS A 25 -29.80 -98.57 2.87
C LYS A 25 -29.71 -99.68 3.97
N SER A 26 -30.47 -99.43 5.05
CA SER A 26 -31.62 -100.25 5.56
C SER A 26 -31.45 -101.62 6.26
N PHE A 27 -32.41 -101.91 7.16
CA PHE A 27 -32.64 -103.15 7.95
C PHE A 27 -31.58 -103.47 9.04
N GLY A 28 -31.91 -104.14 10.14
CA GLY A 28 -33.25 -104.46 10.67
C GLY A 28 -33.26 -105.59 11.73
N THR A 29 -33.94 -105.36 12.86
CA THR A 29 -34.39 -106.35 13.87
C THR A 29 -33.28 -107.26 14.49
N PRO A 30 -33.59 -108.37 15.21
CA PRO A 30 -33.96 -108.33 16.63
C PRO A 30 -33.10 -109.27 17.54
N GLY A 31 -33.34 -109.27 18.86
CA GLY A 31 -32.77 -110.28 19.78
C GLY A 31 -33.38 -110.25 21.18
N HIS A 32 -33.55 -111.42 21.83
CA HIS A 32 -34.24 -111.58 23.12
C HIS A 32 -33.52 -112.60 24.03
N ALA A 33 -33.58 -112.38 25.35
CA ALA A 33 -33.47 -113.38 26.45
C ALA A 33 -32.15 -114.16 26.74
N SER A 34 -31.58 -113.89 27.93
CA SER A 34 -31.21 -114.89 28.98
C SER A 34 -30.05 -115.91 28.68
N PRO A 35 -29.63 -116.84 29.59
CA PRO A 35 -30.03 -117.11 30.99
C PRO A 35 -28.88 -117.41 32.05
N VAL A 36 -29.28 -117.45 33.34
CA VAL A 36 -28.82 -118.37 34.45
C VAL A 36 -27.38 -118.37 35.03
N GLY A 37 -27.30 -118.12 36.36
CA GLY A 37 -26.55 -118.92 37.38
C GLY A 37 -25.09 -118.57 37.74
N HIS A 38 -24.49 -119.02 38.87
CA HIS A 38 -24.99 -119.44 40.21
C HIS A 38 -23.82 -119.69 41.23
N ALA A 39 -24.03 -119.43 42.53
CA ALA A 39 -23.32 -119.97 43.73
C ALA A 39 -21.84 -119.64 44.11
N GLY A 40 -21.57 -119.64 45.45
CA GLY A 40 -20.26 -119.52 46.14
C GLY A 40 -20.31 -118.54 47.34
N ARG A 41 -20.66 -118.90 48.59
CA ARG A 41 -19.98 -119.76 49.62
C ARG A 41 -18.67 -119.09 50.14
N VAL A 42 -18.43 -118.86 51.44
CA VAL A 42 -18.48 -119.81 52.59
C VAL A 42 -18.93 -119.19 53.93
N GLY A 43 -19.81 -119.93 54.64
CA GLY A 43 -19.89 -119.98 56.12
C GLY A 43 -20.95 -119.10 56.81
N ASN A 44 -21.24 -119.24 58.11
CA ASN A 44 -21.16 -120.40 59.03
C ASN A 44 -21.85 -120.02 60.37
N ALA A 45 -22.59 -120.84 61.13
CA ALA A 45 -23.08 -122.22 60.94
C ALA A 45 -24.59 -122.19 60.58
N GLY A 46 -25.57 -123.02 60.98
CA GLY A 46 -25.67 -124.19 61.90
C GLY A 46 -26.15 -123.83 63.32
N ALA A 47 -27.08 -124.53 63.99
CA ALA A 47 -27.93 -125.70 63.63
C ALA A 47 -29.42 -125.27 63.49
N GLY A 48 -30.51 -126.06 63.58
CA GLY A 48 -30.78 -127.49 63.89
C GLY A 48 -31.68 -127.65 65.14
N MET A 49 -32.62 -128.60 65.25
CA MET A 49 -33.07 -129.70 64.36
C MET A 49 -34.58 -130.05 64.57
N SER A 50 -35.18 -130.79 63.64
CA SER A 50 -36.53 -131.43 63.70
C SER A 50 -36.44 -132.89 64.25
N PRO A 51 -37.34 -133.91 64.03
CA PRO A 51 -38.69 -134.00 63.40
C PRO A 51 -39.72 -135.03 64.03
N SER A 52 -40.86 -135.26 63.34
CA SER A 52 -41.55 -136.57 63.07
C SER A 52 -42.59 -137.28 63.99
N SER A 53 -43.84 -137.32 63.51
CA SER A 53 -44.76 -138.49 63.27
C SER A 53 -44.84 -139.77 64.16
N SER A 54 -46.07 -140.22 64.53
CA SER A 54 -46.69 -141.55 64.16
C SER A 54 -47.99 -141.92 64.94
N GLN A 55 -48.58 -143.11 64.69
CA GLN A 55 -49.97 -143.53 65.01
C GLN A 55 -50.10 -144.73 66.03
N THR A 56 -51.35 -145.15 66.32
CA THR A 56 -51.90 -146.54 66.57
C THR A 56 -52.42 -147.03 67.96
N ASP A 57 -53.76 -147.22 68.00
CA ASP A 57 -54.56 -148.44 68.36
C ASP A 57 -54.81 -148.99 69.81
N LEU A 58 -55.77 -149.94 69.87
CA LEU A 58 -56.59 -150.48 70.98
C LEU A 58 -55.95 -151.60 71.86
N THR A 59 -56.53 -151.91 73.05
CA THR A 59 -57.29 -153.17 73.34
C THR A 59 -57.72 -153.46 74.81
N LYS A 60 -58.93 -154.06 74.99
CA LYS A 60 -59.40 -155.22 75.84
C LYS A 60 -58.91 -155.47 77.30
N ALA A 61 -59.58 -156.23 78.21
CA ALA A 61 -60.99 -156.69 78.43
C ALA A 61 -61.06 -157.61 79.71
N VAL A 62 -62.18 -158.35 79.93
CA VAL A 62 -62.29 -159.68 80.66
C VAL A 62 -62.26 -159.66 82.23
N THR A 63 -63.00 -160.45 83.05
CA THR A 63 -64.26 -161.27 82.99
C THR A 63 -64.72 -161.72 84.41
N LYS A 64 -66.03 -162.06 84.59
CA LYS A 64 -66.62 -163.16 85.45
C LYS A 64 -66.36 -163.18 86.98
N ASP A 65 -67.14 -163.84 87.84
CA ASP A 65 -68.53 -164.37 87.82
C ASP A 65 -69.01 -164.41 89.30
N ALA A 66 -70.23 -163.94 89.62
CA ALA A 66 -70.76 -163.91 91.01
C ALA A 66 -72.31 -163.94 91.05
N THR A 67 -72.89 -164.29 92.20
CA THR A 67 -74.33 -164.61 92.33
C THR A 67 -75.21 -163.42 92.79
N LYS A 68 -76.54 -163.62 92.73
CA LYS A 68 -77.59 -162.58 92.71
C LYS A 68 -77.54 -161.53 93.83
N GLU A 69 -77.04 -161.87 95.01
CA GLU A 69 -77.04 -160.99 96.19
C GLU A 69 -75.82 -160.05 96.23
N GLU A 70 -74.72 -160.46 95.60
CA GLU A 70 -73.47 -159.67 95.53
C GLU A 70 -73.53 -158.57 94.45
N VAL A 71 -74.31 -158.80 93.39
CA VAL A 71 -74.49 -157.88 92.25
C VAL A 71 -75.05 -156.51 92.68
N LEU A 72 -76.01 -156.49 93.61
CA LEU A 72 -76.60 -155.24 94.12
C LEU A 72 -75.58 -154.39 94.88
N SER A 73 -74.74 -155.02 95.70
CA SER A 73 -73.67 -154.35 96.45
C SER A 73 -72.56 -153.81 95.54
N MET A 74 -72.24 -154.52 94.44
CA MET A 74 -71.30 -154.04 93.42
C MET A 74 -71.85 -152.83 92.64
N LEU A 75 -73.15 -152.80 92.33
CA LEU A 75 -73.74 -151.75 91.50
C LEU A 75 -73.66 -150.36 92.16
N ILE A 76 -73.88 -150.30 93.47
CA ILE A 76 -73.75 -149.07 94.27
C ILE A 76 -72.29 -148.57 94.24
N ARG A 77 -71.32 -149.43 94.60
CA ARG A 77 -69.88 -149.08 94.56
C ARG A 77 -69.42 -148.59 93.18
N ARG A 78 -69.88 -149.23 92.10
CA ARG A 78 -69.52 -148.83 90.73
C ARG A 78 -70.09 -147.45 90.36
N THR A 79 -71.27 -147.11 90.85
CA THR A 79 -71.92 -145.80 90.63
C THR A 79 -71.13 -144.66 91.28
N ASP A 80 -70.65 -144.83 92.52
CA ASP A 80 -69.83 -143.81 93.19
C ASP A 80 -68.42 -143.68 92.59
N GLN A 81 -67.89 -144.76 92.00
CA GLN A 81 -66.60 -144.71 91.30
C GLN A 81 -66.68 -143.93 89.98
N VAL A 82 -67.82 -143.97 89.27
CA VAL A 82 -68.08 -143.13 88.09
C VAL A 82 -68.11 -141.66 88.47
N ARG A 83 -68.86 -141.26 89.51
CA ARG A 83 -68.92 -139.87 90.00
C ARG A 83 -67.54 -139.27 90.31
N LYS A 84 -66.63 -140.08 90.88
CA LYS A 84 -65.24 -139.64 91.15
C LYS A 84 -64.39 -139.43 89.91
N LEU A 85 -64.66 -140.13 88.81
CA LEU A 85 -64.00 -139.92 87.53
C LEU A 85 -64.59 -138.71 86.79
N GLU A 86 -65.91 -138.51 86.84
CA GLU A 86 -66.60 -137.33 86.32
C GLU A 86 -66.13 -136.04 87.01
N ALA A 87 -65.93 -136.06 88.32
CA ALA A 87 -65.36 -134.94 89.07
C ALA A 87 -63.95 -134.56 88.56
N LYS A 88 -63.04 -135.55 88.44
CA LYS A 88 -61.68 -135.32 87.91
C LYS A 88 -61.65 -134.89 86.45
N LEU A 89 -62.59 -135.35 85.63
CA LEU A 89 -62.69 -134.91 84.24
C LEU A 89 -63.08 -133.42 84.16
N ASN A 90 -64.03 -132.97 84.99
CA ASN A 90 -64.40 -131.56 85.11
C ASN A 90 -63.28 -130.67 85.69
N GLU A 91 -62.48 -131.21 86.60
CA GLU A 91 -61.27 -130.57 87.14
C GLU A 91 -60.21 -130.34 86.03
N TYR A 92 -59.90 -131.36 85.22
CA TYR A 92 -59.00 -131.22 84.06
C TYR A 92 -59.55 -130.29 82.97
N ILE A 93 -60.86 -130.33 82.68
CA ILE A 93 -61.52 -129.41 81.74
C ILE A 93 -61.41 -127.95 82.23
N SER A 94 -61.46 -127.73 83.55
CA SER A 94 -61.31 -126.40 84.15
C SER A 94 -59.86 -125.92 84.03
N SER A 95 -58.88 -126.76 84.40
CA SER A 95 -57.45 -126.45 84.26
C SER A 95 -57.04 -126.16 82.81
N LEU A 96 -57.53 -126.93 81.83
CA LEU A 96 -57.30 -126.65 80.41
C LEU A 96 -57.84 -125.28 79.98
N LYS A 97 -59.04 -124.90 80.44
CA LYS A 97 -59.61 -123.57 80.15
C LYS A 97 -58.81 -122.42 80.77
N GLU A 98 -58.17 -122.65 81.92
CA GLU A 98 -57.27 -121.66 82.54
C GLU A 98 -55.95 -121.55 81.79
N VAL A 99 -55.36 -122.67 81.34
CA VAL A 99 -54.15 -122.68 80.51
C VAL A 99 -54.39 -122.01 79.15
N THR A 100 -55.53 -122.26 78.48
CA THR A 100 -55.89 -121.54 77.25
C THR A 100 -56.01 -120.04 77.52
N LYS A 101 -56.76 -119.61 78.54
CA LYS A 101 -56.86 -118.19 78.91
C LYS A 101 -55.52 -117.53 79.28
N ALA A 102 -54.56 -118.30 79.81
CA ALA A 102 -53.21 -117.81 80.08
C ALA A 102 -52.40 -117.65 78.79
N LYS A 103 -52.49 -118.62 77.86
CA LYS A 103 -51.91 -118.54 76.51
C LYS A 103 -52.46 -117.34 75.74
N ASP A 104 -53.78 -117.22 75.64
CA ASP A 104 -54.44 -116.15 74.87
C ASP A 104 -54.04 -114.75 75.39
N LYS A 105 -53.88 -114.60 76.72
CA LYS A 105 -53.37 -113.37 77.34
C LYS A 105 -51.90 -113.09 77.03
N LEU A 106 -51.05 -114.11 76.95
CA LEU A 106 -49.63 -113.96 76.63
C LEU A 106 -49.41 -113.66 75.15
N GLU A 107 -50.22 -114.26 74.26
CA GLU A 107 -50.21 -113.93 72.82
C GLU A 107 -50.70 -112.50 72.60
N LEU A 108 -51.82 -112.09 73.21
CA LEU A 108 -52.31 -110.71 73.14
C LEU A 108 -51.29 -109.71 73.73
N ALA A 109 -50.59 -110.06 74.81
CA ALA A 109 -49.53 -109.22 75.37
C ALA A 109 -48.32 -109.12 74.42
N LEU A 110 -47.91 -110.22 73.79
CA LEU A 110 -46.83 -110.25 72.81
C LEU A 110 -47.17 -109.40 71.59
N GLU A 111 -48.37 -109.57 71.03
CA GLU A 111 -48.93 -108.81 69.91
C GLU A 111 -48.92 -107.30 70.22
N ASN A 112 -49.45 -106.89 71.38
CA ASN A 112 -49.40 -105.49 71.83
C ASN A 112 -47.96 -104.94 71.97
N THR A 113 -46.99 -105.75 72.42
CA THR A 113 -45.58 -105.32 72.46
C THR A 113 -44.94 -105.22 71.08
N GLN A 114 -45.32 -106.09 70.14
CA GLN A 114 -44.84 -106.08 68.75
C GLN A 114 -45.42 -104.87 68.01
N ASP A 115 -46.73 -104.60 68.13
CA ASP A 115 -47.38 -103.41 67.56
C ASP A 115 -46.81 -102.12 68.16
N SER A 116 -46.56 -102.07 69.47
CA SER A 116 -45.92 -100.91 70.11
C SER A 116 -44.49 -100.68 69.58
N MET A 117 -43.75 -101.74 69.28
CA MET A 117 -42.40 -101.64 68.72
C MET A 117 -42.40 -101.27 67.24
N ALA A 118 -43.29 -101.87 66.44
CA ALA A 118 -43.50 -101.53 65.03
C ALA A 118 -43.93 -100.07 64.87
N LYS A 119 -44.89 -99.62 65.70
CA LYS A 119 -45.31 -98.21 65.73
C LYS A 119 -44.17 -97.26 66.11
N LYS A 120 -43.35 -97.58 67.12
CA LYS A 120 -42.17 -96.76 67.45
C LYS A 120 -41.17 -96.65 66.31
N ILE A 121 -40.99 -97.72 65.52
CA ILE A 121 -40.13 -97.71 64.33
C ILE A 121 -40.76 -96.85 63.23
N GLN A 122 -42.09 -96.93 63.04
CA GLN A 122 -42.83 -96.05 62.11
C GLN A 122 -42.73 -94.58 62.52
N ASP A 123 -43.13 -94.22 63.75
CA ASP A 123 -43.10 -92.85 64.30
C ASP A 123 -41.69 -92.24 64.16
N MET A 124 -40.64 -93.03 64.43
CA MET A 124 -39.23 -92.61 64.29
C MET A 124 -38.82 -92.41 62.83
N ASN A 125 -39.20 -93.33 61.93
CA ASN A 125 -38.88 -93.23 60.50
C ASN A 125 -39.62 -92.06 59.83
N GLU A 126 -40.89 -91.83 60.19
CA GLU A 126 -41.66 -90.65 59.76
C GLU A 126 -41.01 -89.35 60.26
N SER A 127 -40.53 -89.29 61.52
CA SER A 127 -39.80 -88.13 62.05
C SER A 127 -38.50 -87.88 61.26
N TYR A 128 -37.68 -88.90 61.02
CA TYR A 128 -36.44 -88.76 60.23
C TYR A 128 -36.72 -88.33 58.78
N GLN A 129 -37.78 -88.85 58.17
CA GLN A 129 -38.16 -88.50 56.81
C GLN A 129 -38.70 -87.07 56.71
N ALA A 130 -39.47 -86.61 57.72
CA ALA A 130 -39.93 -85.22 57.82
C ALA A 130 -38.78 -84.24 58.09
N GLU A 131 -37.83 -84.60 58.96
CA GLU A 131 -36.64 -83.78 59.25
C GLU A 131 -35.71 -83.68 58.03
N ARG A 132 -35.53 -84.79 57.30
CA ARG A 132 -34.80 -84.81 56.02
C ARG A 132 -35.50 -83.99 54.93
N SER A 133 -36.84 -83.99 54.88
CA SER A 133 -37.61 -83.13 53.98
C SER A 133 -37.37 -81.66 54.29
N LYS A 134 -37.53 -81.25 55.56
CA LYS A 134 -37.25 -79.87 56.01
C LYS A 134 -35.80 -79.43 55.72
N MET A 135 -34.83 -80.32 55.86
CA MET A 135 -33.43 -80.02 55.52
C MET A 135 -33.26 -79.78 54.01
N ALA A 136 -33.88 -80.59 53.16
CA ALA A 136 -33.87 -80.40 51.71
C ALA A 136 -34.63 -79.13 51.28
N GLU A 137 -35.79 -78.86 51.87
CA GLU A 137 -36.58 -77.64 51.67
C GLU A 137 -35.77 -76.39 52.04
N ASN A 138 -35.16 -76.35 53.23
CA ASN A 138 -34.30 -75.25 53.67
C ASN A 138 -33.07 -75.05 52.76
N MET A 139 -32.46 -76.14 52.28
CA MET A 139 -31.32 -76.06 51.36
C MET A 139 -31.74 -75.52 49.98
N ASN A 140 -32.88 -75.98 49.44
CA ASN A 140 -33.43 -75.44 48.21
C ASN A 140 -33.79 -73.96 48.34
N LEU A 141 -34.40 -73.54 49.46
CA LEU A 141 -34.78 -72.15 49.70
C LEU A 141 -33.56 -71.23 49.85
N ALA A 142 -32.45 -71.75 50.40
CA ALA A 142 -31.16 -71.07 50.42
C ALA A 142 -30.53 -70.96 49.02
N LEU A 143 -30.67 -71.98 48.17
CA LEU A 143 -30.22 -71.96 46.77
C LEU A 143 -31.05 -70.99 45.92
N GLU A 144 -32.39 -71.02 46.02
CA GLU A 144 -33.28 -70.05 45.34
C GLU A 144 -32.97 -68.60 45.74
N LYS A 145 -32.67 -68.36 47.02
CA LYS A 145 -32.21 -67.04 47.49
C LYS A 145 -30.88 -66.65 46.86
N LYS A 146 -29.92 -67.58 46.74
CA LYS A 146 -28.62 -67.32 46.09
C LYS A 146 -28.75 -67.08 44.59
N ASP A 147 -29.59 -67.85 43.89
CA ASP A 147 -29.90 -67.64 42.48
C ASP A 147 -30.57 -66.27 42.25
N LYS A 148 -31.38 -65.79 43.20
CA LYS A 148 -31.99 -64.46 43.15
C LYS A 148 -30.95 -63.36 43.40
N GLU A 149 -30.11 -63.49 44.42
CA GLU A 149 -29.00 -62.56 44.69
C GLU A 149 -28.03 -62.46 43.50
N VAL A 150 -27.72 -63.58 42.82
CA VAL A 150 -26.88 -63.61 41.62
C VAL A 150 -27.56 -62.95 40.41
N LYS A 151 -28.87 -63.17 40.20
CA LYS A 151 -29.62 -62.49 39.12
C LYS A 151 -29.68 -60.98 39.34
N GLU A 152 -29.97 -60.53 40.55
CA GLU A 152 -30.00 -59.10 40.89
C GLU A 152 -28.62 -58.44 40.72
N ALA A 153 -27.54 -59.15 41.04
CA ALA A 153 -26.18 -58.68 40.77
C ALA A 153 -25.84 -58.61 39.26
N ILE A 154 -26.28 -59.58 38.46
CA ILE A 154 -26.10 -59.56 37.00
C ILE A 154 -26.91 -58.42 36.37
N GLU A 155 -28.18 -58.25 36.73
CA GLU A 155 -29.03 -57.15 36.24
C GLU A 155 -28.45 -55.76 36.60
N ALA A 156 -27.87 -55.62 37.80
CA ALA A 156 -27.17 -54.41 38.21
C ALA A 156 -25.91 -54.15 37.34
N ALA A 157 -25.07 -55.18 37.14
CA ALA A 157 -23.85 -55.07 36.34
C ALA A 157 -24.13 -54.83 34.83
N GLU A 158 -25.18 -55.44 34.28
CA GLU A 158 -25.61 -55.18 32.90
C GLU A 158 -26.14 -53.74 32.72
N LYS A 159 -26.85 -53.22 33.73
CA LYS A 159 -27.30 -51.82 33.75
C LYS A 159 -26.12 -50.85 33.84
N GLU A 160 -25.19 -51.08 34.77
CA GLU A 160 -23.97 -50.26 34.92
C GLU A 160 -23.15 -50.25 33.62
N LYS A 161 -22.90 -51.43 33.04
CA LYS A 161 -22.28 -51.58 31.72
C LYS A 161 -23.03 -50.79 30.63
N SER A 162 -24.36 -50.84 30.62
CA SER A 162 -25.18 -50.07 29.67
C SER A 162 -25.00 -48.57 29.83
N ASP A 163 -24.94 -48.06 31.06
CA ASP A 163 -24.80 -46.63 31.35
C ASP A 163 -23.36 -46.12 31.10
N LEU A 164 -22.34 -46.90 31.45
CA LEU A 164 -20.94 -46.65 31.05
C LEU A 164 -20.78 -46.64 29.53
N GLN A 165 -21.41 -47.57 28.80
CA GLN A 165 -21.34 -47.63 27.35
C GLN A 165 -22.01 -46.41 26.68
N LYS A 166 -23.09 -45.87 27.28
CA LYS A 166 -23.68 -44.57 26.87
C LYS A 166 -22.75 -43.40 27.17
N GLN A 167 -22.04 -43.42 28.30
CA GLN A 167 -21.11 -42.36 28.69
C GLN A 167 -19.89 -42.33 27.74
N VAL A 168 -19.32 -43.49 27.40
CA VAL A 168 -18.24 -43.62 26.39
C VAL A 168 -18.72 -43.16 25.01
N ALA A 169 -19.94 -43.52 24.59
CA ALA A 169 -20.49 -43.06 23.32
C ALA A 169 -20.65 -41.52 23.27
N ARG A 170 -21.13 -40.90 24.35
CA ARG A 170 -21.22 -39.43 24.48
C ARG A 170 -19.84 -38.76 24.48
N ALA A 171 -18.86 -39.34 25.17
CA ALA A 171 -17.49 -38.85 25.19
C ALA A 171 -16.88 -38.88 23.78
N ALA A 172 -17.05 -39.98 23.05
CA ALA A 172 -16.61 -40.09 21.65
C ALA A 172 -17.32 -39.07 20.73
N GLU A 173 -18.63 -38.85 20.91
CA GLU A 173 -19.39 -37.85 20.15
C GLU A 173 -18.93 -36.41 20.44
N THR A 174 -18.62 -36.07 21.69
CA THR A 174 -18.04 -34.76 22.04
C THR A 174 -16.63 -34.59 21.51
N THR A 175 -15.79 -35.62 21.57
CA THR A 175 -14.43 -35.58 20.99
C THR A 175 -14.47 -35.39 19.48
N ALA A 176 -15.36 -36.08 18.77
CA ALA A 176 -15.54 -35.90 17.33
C ALA A 176 -16.00 -34.47 16.96
N LYS A 177 -16.87 -33.86 17.78
CA LYS A 177 -17.30 -32.46 17.58
C LYS A 177 -16.20 -31.45 17.85
N LEU A 178 -15.31 -31.71 18.83
CA LEU A 178 -14.13 -30.87 19.06
C LEU A 178 -13.17 -30.93 17.87
N TYR A 179 -12.85 -32.12 17.36
CA TYR A 179 -11.99 -32.24 16.16
C TYR A 179 -12.61 -31.56 14.92
N GLN A 180 -13.93 -31.65 14.72
CA GLN A 180 -14.58 -30.89 13.64
C GLN A 180 -14.46 -29.38 13.86
N GLN A 181 -14.62 -28.88 15.09
CA GLN A 181 -14.45 -27.46 15.40
C GLN A 181 -13.00 -26.98 15.27
N GLU A 182 -12.00 -27.86 15.42
CA GLU A 182 -10.60 -27.57 15.13
C GLU A 182 -10.33 -27.54 13.62
N GLU A 183 -10.86 -28.51 12.85
CA GLU A 183 -10.76 -28.55 11.38
C GLU A 183 -11.45 -27.33 10.73
N ASP A 184 -12.70 -27.03 11.10
CA ASP A 184 -13.46 -25.85 10.66
C ASP A 184 -12.72 -24.53 10.97
N LYS A 185 -11.96 -24.50 12.08
CA LYS A 185 -11.16 -23.34 12.51
C LYS A 185 -9.85 -23.23 11.72
N GLU A 186 -9.15 -24.33 11.46
CA GLU A 186 -7.96 -24.34 10.61
C GLU A 186 -8.29 -23.94 9.16
N GLU A 187 -9.43 -24.38 8.61
CA GLU A 187 -9.92 -23.88 7.31
C GLU A 187 -10.15 -22.36 7.35
N LEU A 188 -10.82 -21.84 8.39
CA LEU A 188 -11.10 -20.41 8.52
C LEU A 188 -9.82 -19.57 8.65
N GLU A 189 -8.82 -20.03 9.42
CA GLU A 189 -7.51 -19.39 9.54
C GLU A 189 -6.73 -19.44 8.21
N GLY A 190 -6.89 -20.52 7.43
CA GLY A 190 -6.40 -20.64 6.06
C GLY A 190 -7.01 -19.59 5.12
N PHE A 191 -8.35 -19.44 5.12
CA PHE A 191 -9.04 -18.42 4.32
C PHE A 191 -8.67 -16.99 4.73
N GLN A 192 -8.55 -16.70 6.04
CA GLN A 192 -8.09 -15.40 6.54
C GLN A 192 -6.67 -15.10 6.07
N THR A 193 -5.76 -16.08 6.13
CA THR A 193 -4.38 -15.95 5.64
C THR A 193 -4.33 -15.70 4.13
N GLN A 194 -5.19 -16.37 3.36
CA GLN A 194 -5.28 -16.19 1.91
C GLN A 194 -5.79 -14.78 1.54
N GLU A 195 -6.88 -14.31 2.16
CA GLU A 195 -7.41 -12.97 1.90
C GLU A 195 -6.46 -11.88 2.40
N LEU A 196 -5.77 -12.07 3.53
CA LEU A 196 -4.72 -11.13 3.99
C LEU A 196 -3.56 -11.04 3.00
N ALA A 197 -3.09 -12.16 2.45
CA ALA A 197 -2.04 -12.19 1.43
C ALA A 197 -2.49 -11.49 0.13
N LYS A 198 -3.75 -11.68 -0.27
CA LYS A 198 -4.38 -11.06 -1.45
C LYS A 198 -4.57 -9.56 -1.27
N VAL A 199 -5.06 -9.10 -0.11
CA VAL A 199 -5.14 -7.67 0.26
C VAL A 199 -3.74 -7.05 0.29
N LYS A 200 -2.74 -7.73 0.85
CA LYS A 200 -1.34 -7.27 0.86
C LYS A 200 -0.78 -7.12 -0.56
N HIS A 201 -1.07 -8.04 -1.47
CA HIS A 201 -0.66 -7.93 -2.87
C HIS A 201 -1.38 -6.78 -3.60
N MET A 202 -2.70 -6.63 -3.41
CA MET A 202 -3.46 -5.51 -3.99
C MET A 202 -2.95 -4.15 -3.48
N LEU A 203 -2.63 -4.04 -2.19
CA LEU A 203 -2.07 -2.84 -1.59
C LEU A 203 -0.67 -2.53 -2.14
N LEU A 204 0.17 -3.55 -2.33
CA LEU A 204 1.49 -3.39 -2.94
C LEU A 204 1.39 -2.89 -4.39
N ASN A 205 0.55 -3.52 -5.22
CA ASN A 205 0.32 -3.09 -6.60
C ASN A 205 -0.22 -1.65 -6.66
N SER A 206 -1.19 -1.31 -5.79
CA SER A 206 -1.72 0.05 -5.67
C SER A 206 -0.65 1.06 -5.27
N GLN A 207 0.26 0.70 -4.36
CA GLN A 207 1.39 1.54 -3.95
C GLN A 207 2.42 1.72 -5.09
N GLU A 208 2.68 0.68 -5.89
CA GLU A 208 3.54 0.77 -7.09
C GLU A 208 2.91 1.63 -8.18
N GLU A 209 1.60 1.50 -8.43
CA GLU A 209 0.85 2.34 -9.37
C GLU A 209 0.78 3.80 -8.92
N LEU A 210 0.57 4.06 -7.62
CA LEU A 210 0.66 5.39 -7.03
C LEU A 210 2.05 6.00 -7.25
N SER A 211 3.10 5.22 -7.00
CA SER A 211 4.49 5.65 -7.16
C SER A 211 4.82 5.96 -8.63
N ARG A 212 4.34 5.14 -9.57
CA ARG A 212 4.45 5.39 -11.02
C ARG A 212 3.71 6.66 -11.43
N CYS A 213 2.49 6.85 -10.95
CA CYS A 213 1.70 8.07 -11.19
C CYS A 213 2.37 9.32 -10.62
N GLN A 214 3.01 9.24 -9.44
CA GLN A 214 3.78 10.35 -8.86
C GLN A 214 5.02 10.69 -9.70
N ALA A 215 5.79 9.68 -10.15
CA ALA A 215 6.94 9.90 -11.03
C ALA A 215 6.53 10.50 -12.39
N GLU A 216 5.44 10.03 -12.99
CA GLU A 216 4.87 10.64 -14.19
C GLU A 216 4.40 12.08 -13.97
N LEU A 217 3.80 12.39 -12.81
CA LEU A 217 3.36 13.74 -12.47
C LEU A 217 4.56 14.68 -12.30
N GLN A 218 5.63 14.22 -11.63
CA GLN A 218 6.90 14.94 -11.51
C GLN A 218 7.50 15.23 -12.88
N GLN A 219 7.69 14.21 -13.73
CA GLN A 219 8.21 14.39 -15.10
C GLN A 219 7.35 15.35 -15.94
N LYS A 220 6.02 15.29 -15.81
CA LYS A 220 5.10 16.24 -16.47
C LYS A 220 5.26 17.67 -15.93
N SER A 221 5.49 17.86 -14.63
CA SER A 221 5.75 19.18 -14.03
C SER A 221 7.12 19.77 -14.40
N GLU A 222 8.17 18.94 -14.48
CA GLU A 222 9.49 19.32 -15.01
C GLU A 222 9.37 19.75 -16.48
N LYS A 223 8.59 19.01 -17.28
CA LYS A 223 8.33 19.38 -18.67
C LYS A 223 7.52 20.68 -18.79
N ILE A 224 6.50 20.88 -17.96
CA ILE A 224 5.72 22.14 -17.93
C ILE A 224 6.64 23.32 -17.59
N THR A 225 7.42 23.24 -16.51
CA THR A 225 8.34 24.31 -16.12
C THR A 225 9.44 24.58 -17.17
N SER A 226 9.89 23.56 -17.91
CA SER A 226 10.78 23.75 -19.07
C SER A 226 10.11 24.48 -20.25
N LEU A 227 8.80 24.27 -20.45
CA LEU A 227 8.02 24.96 -21.48
C LEU A 227 7.62 26.38 -21.05
N GLU A 228 7.35 26.61 -19.77
CA GLU A 228 7.10 27.93 -19.19
C GLU A 228 8.35 28.83 -19.27
N THR A 229 9.53 28.29 -18.97
CA THR A 229 10.80 29.01 -19.12
C THR A 229 11.14 29.30 -20.59
N GLN A 230 10.92 28.34 -21.49
CA GLN A 230 11.05 28.57 -22.93
C GLN A 230 10.06 29.64 -23.44
N ALA A 231 8.80 29.60 -23.02
CA ALA A 231 7.78 30.58 -23.39
C ALA A 231 8.10 31.98 -22.82
N ALA A 232 8.66 32.07 -21.61
CA ALA A 232 9.14 33.32 -21.04
C ALA A 232 10.34 33.89 -21.83
N GLU A 233 11.29 33.05 -22.25
CA GLU A 233 12.38 33.45 -23.13
C GLU A 233 11.88 33.95 -24.49
N ASP A 234 10.95 33.24 -25.12
CA ASP A 234 10.45 33.57 -26.46
C ASP A 234 9.51 34.78 -26.42
N GLY A 235 8.78 34.98 -25.32
CA GLY A 235 8.09 36.23 -25.02
C GLY A 235 9.07 37.39 -24.87
N ARG A 236 10.19 37.20 -24.17
CA ARG A 236 11.26 38.21 -24.04
C ARG A 236 11.92 38.54 -25.39
N LYS A 237 12.13 37.53 -26.26
CA LYS A 237 12.63 37.73 -27.64
C LYS A 237 11.60 38.49 -28.48
N THR A 238 10.31 38.16 -28.36
CA THR A 238 9.21 38.86 -29.05
C THR A 238 9.17 40.33 -28.64
N GLN A 239 9.22 40.65 -27.35
CA GLN A 239 9.30 42.04 -26.87
C GLN A 239 10.52 42.80 -27.41
N GLN A 240 11.68 42.13 -27.54
CA GLN A 240 12.87 42.73 -28.16
C GLN A 240 12.66 43.03 -29.66
N PHE A 241 11.99 42.14 -30.40
CA PHE A 241 11.65 42.39 -31.81
C PHE A 241 10.56 43.45 -31.98
N GLU A 242 9.57 43.51 -31.08
CA GLU A 242 8.54 44.57 -31.08
C GLU A 242 9.17 45.94 -30.83
N ALA A 243 10.06 46.06 -29.86
CA ALA A 243 10.80 47.30 -29.56
C ALA A 243 11.70 47.75 -30.73
N GLU A 244 12.36 46.81 -31.41
CA GLU A 244 13.14 47.08 -32.62
C GLU A 244 12.24 47.50 -33.79
N VAL A 245 11.06 46.88 -33.95
CA VAL A 245 10.07 47.27 -34.96
C VAL A 245 9.47 48.66 -34.66
N THR A 246 9.31 49.07 -33.40
CA THR A 246 8.93 50.47 -33.08
C THR A 246 10.06 51.44 -33.38
N ARG A 247 11.31 51.13 -33.02
CA ARG A 247 12.49 51.96 -33.36
C ARG A 247 12.62 52.18 -34.86
N LEU A 248 12.52 51.11 -35.65
CA LEU A 248 12.60 51.18 -37.11
C LEU A 248 11.41 51.91 -37.76
N LYS A 249 10.23 51.94 -37.12
CA LYS A 249 9.09 52.77 -37.56
C LYS A 249 9.34 54.26 -37.28
N GLU A 250 9.87 54.59 -36.11
CA GLU A 250 10.24 55.97 -35.74
C GLU A 250 11.34 56.50 -36.67
N GLU A 251 12.39 55.72 -36.92
CA GLU A 251 13.45 56.04 -37.88
C GLU A 251 12.88 56.23 -39.30
N LEU A 252 12.00 55.34 -39.77
CA LEU A 252 11.32 55.51 -41.06
C LEU A 252 10.48 56.80 -41.13
N GLU A 253 9.84 57.22 -40.03
CA GLU A 253 9.08 58.48 -39.99
C GLU A 253 9.98 59.71 -39.99
N THR A 254 11.11 59.70 -39.27
CA THR A 254 12.11 60.78 -39.36
C THR A 254 12.63 60.94 -40.79
N VAL A 255 13.01 59.84 -41.46
CA VAL A 255 13.49 59.85 -42.85
C VAL A 255 12.40 60.27 -43.84
N LYS A 256 11.11 60.00 -43.57
CA LYS A 256 10.00 60.58 -44.37
C LYS A 256 9.93 62.10 -44.21
N ASN A 257 10.00 62.60 -42.97
CA ASN A 257 9.91 64.03 -42.67
C ASN A 257 11.08 64.83 -43.25
N GLU A 258 12.30 64.29 -43.15
CA GLU A 258 13.50 64.84 -43.81
C GLU A 258 13.34 64.87 -45.33
N ARG A 259 12.91 63.75 -45.94
CA ARG A 259 12.66 63.66 -47.39
C ARG A 259 11.62 64.68 -47.83
N ASP A 260 10.55 64.87 -47.07
CA ASP A 260 9.44 65.74 -47.47
C ASP A 260 9.76 67.23 -47.23
N THR A 261 10.59 67.55 -46.24
CA THR A 261 11.26 68.86 -46.12
C THR A 261 12.17 69.12 -47.33
N CYS A 262 13.03 68.16 -47.69
CA CYS A 262 13.91 68.24 -48.86
C CYS A 262 13.14 68.39 -50.19
N LYS A 263 11.95 67.77 -50.32
CA LYS A 263 11.04 68.03 -51.46
C LYS A 263 10.54 69.48 -51.50
N VAL A 264 10.22 70.08 -50.36
CA VAL A 264 9.76 71.47 -50.26
C VAL A 264 10.90 72.44 -50.57
N GLU A 265 12.11 72.17 -50.08
CA GLU A 265 13.31 72.93 -50.43
C GLU A 265 13.65 72.81 -51.92
N LYS A 266 13.59 71.60 -52.49
CA LYS A 266 13.75 71.40 -53.93
C LYS A 266 12.72 72.20 -54.73
N LYS A 267 11.43 72.19 -54.35
CA LYS A 267 10.41 73.00 -55.05
C LYS A 267 10.77 74.49 -55.06
N LYS A 268 11.20 75.04 -53.93
CA LYS A 268 11.66 76.44 -53.83
C LYS A 268 12.88 76.71 -54.71
N LEU A 269 13.81 75.75 -54.83
CA LEU A 269 14.96 75.86 -55.73
C LEU A 269 14.55 75.76 -57.21
N ASP A 270 13.63 74.87 -57.57
CA ASP A 270 13.07 74.74 -58.93
C ASP A 270 12.26 76.00 -59.31
N GLU A 271 11.55 76.62 -58.37
CA GLU A 271 10.83 77.90 -58.53
C GLU A 271 11.78 79.10 -58.66
N LEU A 272 12.86 79.15 -57.86
CA LEU A 272 13.90 80.16 -57.97
C LEU A 272 14.69 80.02 -59.28
N ALA A 273 14.97 78.79 -59.72
CA ALA A 273 15.61 78.51 -61.00
C ALA A 273 14.77 79.05 -62.17
N ARG A 274 13.48 78.73 -62.23
CA ARG A 274 12.56 79.32 -63.23
C ARG A 274 12.55 80.85 -63.18
N THR A 275 12.50 81.42 -61.97
CA THR A 275 12.54 82.88 -61.81
C THR A 275 13.83 83.48 -62.38
N VAL A 276 14.97 82.78 -62.27
CA VAL A 276 16.25 83.19 -62.89
C VAL A 276 16.24 82.98 -64.40
N GLU A 277 15.65 81.89 -64.91
CA GLU A 277 15.48 81.61 -66.35
C GLU A 277 14.58 82.66 -67.03
N ASP A 278 13.42 82.99 -66.44
CA ASP A 278 12.49 84.02 -66.92
C ASP A 278 13.16 85.41 -66.95
N ASN A 279 13.91 85.76 -65.90
CA ASN A 279 14.70 87.00 -65.87
C ASN A 279 15.83 86.97 -66.91
N HIS A 280 16.46 85.82 -67.17
CA HIS A 280 17.50 85.69 -68.18
C HIS A 280 16.95 85.86 -69.59
N SER A 281 15.83 85.21 -69.92
CA SER A 281 15.12 85.40 -71.19
C SER A 281 14.70 86.86 -71.37
N THR A 282 14.13 87.48 -70.33
CA THR A 282 13.75 88.90 -70.35
C THR A 282 14.96 89.82 -70.58
N LEU A 283 16.12 89.52 -70.00
CA LEU A 283 17.35 90.27 -70.26
C LEU A 283 17.90 90.03 -71.67
N GLU A 284 17.78 88.81 -72.20
CA GLU A 284 18.19 88.49 -73.57
C GLU A 284 17.30 89.19 -74.60
N ASP A 285 15.97 89.17 -74.45
CA ASP A 285 15.02 89.91 -75.28
C ASP A 285 15.30 91.42 -75.28
N ASN A 286 15.60 91.98 -74.10
CA ASN A 286 16.00 93.39 -73.97
C ASN A 286 17.34 93.68 -74.67
N LEU A 287 18.33 92.78 -74.58
CA LEU A 287 19.60 92.90 -75.29
C LEU A 287 19.43 92.78 -76.81
N GLN A 288 18.59 91.86 -77.29
CA GLN A 288 18.26 91.74 -78.71
C GLN A 288 17.54 92.98 -79.24
N SER A 289 16.57 93.51 -78.49
CA SER A 289 15.86 94.76 -78.80
C SER A 289 16.82 95.97 -78.85
N LEU A 290 17.70 96.11 -77.86
CA LEU A 290 18.69 97.19 -77.81
C LEU A 290 19.74 97.06 -78.93
N ASN A 291 20.19 95.84 -79.25
CA ASN A 291 21.12 95.59 -80.36
C ASN A 291 20.46 95.92 -81.71
N LYS A 292 19.18 95.57 -81.90
CA LYS A 292 18.40 95.96 -83.08
C LYS A 292 18.28 97.49 -83.20
N GLN A 293 17.92 98.18 -82.13
CA GLN A 293 17.87 99.66 -82.10
C GLN A 293 19.25 100.27 -82.43
N LEU A 294 20.34 99.70 -81.89
CA LEU A 294 21.70 100.14 -82.19
C LEU A 294 22.07 99.94 -83.67
N GLN A 295 21.67 98.82 -84.28
CA GLN A 295 21.87 98.57 -85.72
C GLN A 295 21.07 99.57 -86.58
N GLU A 296 19.82 99.87 -86.21
CA GLU A 296 19.01 100.90 -86.86
C GLU A 296 19.65 102.29 -86.74
N GLN A 297 20.17 102.66 -85.56
CA GLN A 297 20.90 103.92 -85.37
C GLN A 297 22.22 103.97 -86.16
N VAL A 298 22.97 102.87 -86.26
CA VAL A 298 24.19 102.79 -87.09
C VAL A 298 23.86 102.90 -88.58
N ALA A 299 22.76 102.31 -89.05
CA ALA A 299 22.28 102.46 -90.43
C ALA A 299 21.84 103.91 -90.72
N ASN A 300 21.13 104.55 -89.78
CA ASN A 300 20.73 105.96 -89.88
C ASN A 300 21.95 106.91 -89.85
N TYR A 301 22.94 106.65 -89.00
CA TYR A 301 24.19 107.41 -89.00
C TYR A 301 24.93 107.25 -90.33
N SER A 302 25.00 106.03 -90.87
CA SER A 302 25.66 105.76 -92.16
C SER A 302 24.97 106.46 -93.33
N SER A 303 23.63 106.55 -93.32
CA SER A 303 22.88 107.27 -94.34
C SER A 303 23.01 108.80 -94.21
N LEU A 304 23.01 109.35 -92.99
CA LEU A 304 23.34 110.76 -92.74
C LEU A 304 24.78 111.10 -93.15
N GLN A 305 25.75 110.23 -92.87
CA GLN A 305 27.14 110.42 -93.26
C GLN A 305 27.30 110.41 -94.79
N ARG A 306 26.55 109.57 -95.50
CA ARG A 306 26.50 109.61 -96.98
C ARG A 306 25.96 110.95 -97.48
N VAL A 307 24.81 111.41 -96.97
CA VAL A 307 24.21 112.70 -97.36
C VAL A 307 25.13 113.88 -96.99
N HIS A 308 25.84 113.82 -95.87
CA HIS A 308 26.84 114.83 -95.50
C HIS A 308 28.01 114.87 -96.48
N ASN A 309 28.50 113.72 -96.93
CA ASN A 309 29.56 113.65 -97.95
C ASN A 309 29.05 114.17 -99.30
N GLU A 310 27.86 113.76 -99.74
CA GLU A 310 27.23 114.24 -100.98
C GLU A 310 27.07 115.78 -100.96
N LEU A 311 26.51 116.32 -99.88
CA LEU A 311 26.34 117.77 -99.71
C LEU A 311 27.67 118.53 -99.58
N LYS A 312 28.74 117.87 -99.09
CA LYS A 312 30.09 118.42 -99.02
C LYS A 312 30.77 118.44 -100.39
N ASP A 313 30.61 117.39 -101.18
CA ASP A 313 31.13 117.34 -102.56
C ASP A 313 30.42 118.38 -103.45
N ASP A 314 29.10 118.54 -103.27
CA ASP A 314 28.30 119.62 -103.86
C ASP A 314 28.77 121.01 -103.38
N TYR A 315 29.03 121.19 -102.08
CA TYR A 315 29.58 122.44 -101.54
C TYR A 315 30.96 122.76 -102.13
N ASP A 316 31.86 121.80 -102.22
CA ASP A 316 33.19 122.00 -102.81
C ASP A 316 33.10 122.20 -104.33
N ALA A 317 32.12 121.64 -105.04
CA ALA A 317 31.85 121.94 -106.44
C ALA A 317 31.27 123.35 -106.65
N LEU A 318 30.31 123.75 -105.81
CA LEU A 318 29.74 125.10 -105.80
C LEU A 318 30.80 126.14 -105.40
N LYS A 319 31.71 125.79 -104.49
CA LYS A 319 32.86 126.63 -104.12
C LYS A 319 33.84 126.76 -105.28
N ARG A 320 34.27 125.66 -105.93
CA ARG A 320 35.15 125.73 -107.11
C ARG A 320 34.55 126.56 -108.24
N THR A 321 33.25 126.42 -108.49
CA THR A 321 32.57 127.25 -109.50
C THR A 321 32.43 128.70 -109.06
N ASN A 322 32.16 128.98 -107.78
CA ASN A 322 32.18 130.34 -107.22
C ASN A 322 33.59 130.96 -107.33
N ASP A 323 34.66 130.26 -106.94
CA ASP A 323 36.04 130.73 -107.06
C ASP A 323 36.41 131.03 -108.54
N VAL A 324 35.95 130.23 -109.50
CA VAL A 324 36.12 130.48 -110.95
C VAL A 324 35.28 131.67 -111.44
N PHE A 325 34.01 131.79 -111.03
CA PHE A 325 33.17 132.95 -111.35
C PHE A 325 33.70 134.22 -110.72
N LYS A 326 34.16 134.15 -109.48
CA LYS A 326 34.79 135.23 -108.73
C LYS A 326 36.07 135.67 -109.42
N HIS A 327 37.00 134.78 -109.73
CA HIS A 327 38.23 135.14 -110.43
C HIS A 327 37.93 135.77 -111.81
N LYS A 328 36.95 135.24 -112.55
CA LYS A 328 36.49 135.83 -113.81
C LYS A 328 35.88 137.23 -113.63
N CYS A 329 35.04 137.41 -112.62
CA CYS A 329 34.47 138.71 -112.26
C CYS A 329 35.53 139.68 -111.73
N GLU A 330 36.56 139.21 -111.02
CA GLU A 330 37.70 139.98 -110.56
C GLU A 330 38.57 140.43 -111.74
N THR A 331 38.87 139.57 -112.72
CA THR A 331 39.59 140.02 -113.93
C THR A 331 38.75 141.00 -114.77
N GLN A 332 37.44 140.79 -114.86
CA GLN A 332 36.54 141.73 -115.55
C GLN A 332 36.35 143.03 -114.77
N LEU A 333 36.37 142.99 -113.44
CA LEU A 333 36.41 144.19 -112.59
C LEU A 333 37.76 144.88 -112.68
N GLU A 334 38.89 144.18 -112.75
CA GLU A 334 40.21 144.80 -112.91
C GLU A 334 40.35 145.45 -114.30
N GLU A 335 39.89 144.80 -115.37
CA GLU A 335 39.73 145.43 -116.69
C GLU A 335 38.84 146.68 -116.62
N LYS A 336 37.70 146.59 -115.92
CA LYS A 336 36.75 147.71 -115.79
C LYS A 336 37.19 148.79 -114.82
N ASP A 337 37.99 148.50 -113.80
CA ASP A 337 38.50 149.44 -112.80
C ASP A 337 39.75 150.15 -113.32
N ASN A 338 40.54 149.54 -114.20
CA ASN A 338 41.51 150.29 -115.00
C ASN A 338 40.81 151.30 -115.94
N GLU A 339 39.69 150.92 -116.54
CA GLU A 339 38.89 151.79 -117.40
C GLU A 339 38.09 152.86 -116.60
N ILE A 340 37.56 152.49 -115.44
CA ILE A 340 36.78 153.33 -114.53
C ILE A 340 37.68 154.24 -113.72
N GLN A 341 38.87 153.84 -113.26
CA GLN A 341 39.84 154.75 -112.62
C GLN A 341 40.26 155.86 -113.60
N HIS A 342 40.56 155.52 -114.85
CA HIS A 342 40.82 156.49 -115.91
C HIS A 342 39.62 157.44 -116.20
N LEU A 343 38.39 157.02 -115.88
CA LEU A 343 37.19 157.85 -115.93
C LEU A 343 36.87 158.57 -114.60
N GLN A 344 37.28 158.03 -113.45
CA GLN A 344 37.02 158.56 -112.11
C GLN A 344 38.06 159.59 -111.70
N GLU A 345 39.33 159.44 -112.07
CA GLU A 345 40.30 160.54 -111.99
C GLU A 345 39.80 161.76 -112.78
N LYS A 346 39.03 161.51 -113.85
CA LYS A 346 38.40 162.51 -114.73
C LYS A 346 37.06 163.04 -114.23
N VAL A 347 36.27 162.24 -113.50
CA VAL A 347 34.95 162.62 -112.94
C VAL A 347 35.06 163.14 -111.51
N SER A 348 35.99 162.67 -110.67
CA SER A 348 36.28 163.25 -109.35
C SER A 348 36.86 164.65 -109.46
N THR A 349 37.53 165.03 -110.56
CA THR A 349 37.86 166.44 -110.87
C THR A 349 36.62 167.30 -111.21
N LEU A 350 35.48 166.68 -111.50
CA LEU A 350 34.20 167.34 -111.82
C LEU A 350 33.26 167.34 -110.60
N ASN A 351 32.87 166.17 -110.06
CA ASN A 351 31.89 166.06 -108.97
C ASN A 351 32.39 166.61 -107.62
N ARG A 352 33.71 166.71 -107.39
CA ARG A 352 34.27 167.47 -106.25
C ARG A 352 33.94 168.98 -106.32
N ARG A 353 33.32 169.46 -107.40
CA ARG A 353 32.76 170.81 -107.54
C ARG A 353 31.24 170.91 -107.29
N GLN A 354 30.56 169.80 -107.01
CA GLN A 354 29.09 169.71 -107.15
C GLN A 354 28.36 169.24 -105.88
N ASP A 355 28.66 168.03 -105.38
CA ASP A 355 27.71 167.29 -104.54
C ASP A 355 28.03 167.43 -103.03
N GLN A 356 27.54 168.50 -102.38
CA GLN A 356 27.85 168.78 -100.95
C GLN A 356 26.64 169.13 -100.04
N GLU A 357 25.40 168.93 -100.50
CA GLU A 357 24.12 169.14 -99.78
C GLU A 357 23.06 168.14 -100.32
N ASP A 358 22.07 167.58 -99.61
CA ASP A 358 21.83 167.34 -98.16
C ASP A 358 20.80 166.16 -98.00
N MET A 359 20.52 165.67 -96.78
CA MET A 359 19.73 164.46 -96.47
C MET A 359 18.36 164.72 -95.80
N SER A 360 17.44 163.73 -95.75
CA SER A 360 16.09 163.94 -95.19
C SER A 360 15.31 162.70 -94.70
N GLY A 361 14.57 162.87 -93.60
CA GLY A 361 13.15 162.46 -93.55
C GLY A 361 12.80 161.03 -93.11
N ASP A 362 12.63 160.15 -94.09
CA ASP A 362 11.68 159.01 -94.06
C ASP A 362 12.06 157.88 -93.09
N GLU A 363 13.36 157.76 -92.81
CA GLU A 363 13.99 156.69 -92.00
C GLU A 363 13.33 156.48 -90.62
N LYS A 364 12.74 157.55 -90.05
CA LYS A 364 12.14 157.53 -88.71
C LYS A 364 10.80 156.81 -88.63
N LEU A 365 10.05 156.70 -89.73
CA LEU A 365 8.75 156.01 -89.75
C LEU A 365 8.93 154.48 -89.77
N GLN A 366 9.93 153.99 -90.50
CA GLN A 366 10.19 152.56 -90.67
C GLN A 366 10.48 151.86 -89.32
N ALA A 367 11.28 152.49 -88.44
CA ALA A 367 11.68 151.90 -87.16
C ALA A 367 10.48 151.50 -86.27
N LEU A 368 9.43 152.32 -86.24
CA LEU A 368 8.22 152.06 -85.43
C LEU A 368 7.36 150.90 -85.96
N ILE A 369 7.44 150.62 -87.27
CA ILE A 369 6.71 149.52 -87.90
C ILE A 369 7.34 148.17 -87.51
N ASP A 370 8.66 148.11 -87.38
CA ASP A 370 9.38 146.88 -87.06
C ASP A 370 9.36 146.54 -85.57
N GLU A 371 9.30 147.52 -84.68
CA GLU A 371 9.06 147.31 -83.24
C GLU A 371 7.70 146.61 -82.99
N ARG A 372 6.62 147.08 -83.65
CA ARG A 372 5.28 146.47 -83.51
C ARG A 372 5.29 144.97 -83.85
N LYS A 373 5.93 144.57 -84.95
CA LYS A 373 6.00 143.17 -85.39
C LYS A 373 6.66 142.26 -84.33
N GLN A 374 7.69 142.75 -83.65
CA GLN A 374 8.39 142.01 -82.59
C GLN A 374 7.55 141.82 -81.32
N LEU A 375 6.59 142.70 -81.07
CA LEU A 375 5.64 142.55 -79.95
C LEU A 375 4.51 141.56 -80.30
N GLU A 376 4.03 141.58 -81.54
CA GLU A 376 3.02 140.64 -82.03
C GLU A 376 3.54 139.19 -82.04
N LEU A 377 4.81 138.96 -82.43
CA LEU A 377 5.44 137.64 -82.38
C LEU A 377 5.49 137.07 -80.96
N ARG A 378 6.00 137.84 -79.99
CA ARG A 378 6.14 137.39 -78.59
C ARG A 378 4.81 137.05 -77.91
N LEU A 379 3.71 137.71 -78.32
CA LEU A 379 2.38 137.39 -77.83
C LEU A 379 1.92 135.99 -78.25
N GLU A 380 2.26 135.57 -79.47
CA GLU A 380 1.90 134.24 -79.98
C GLU A 380 2.81 133.14 -79.43
N GLU A 381 4.12 133.41 -79.28
CA GLU A 381 5.05 132.51 -78.57
C GLU A 381 4.55 132.18 -77.16
N ALA A 382 4.08 133.18 -76.40
CA ALA A 382 3.52 133.00 -75.07
C ALA A 382 2.20 132.20 -75.05
N ARG A 383 1.37 132.31 -76.10
CA ARG A 383 0.15 131.52 -76.26
C ARG A 383 0.44 130.05 -76.58
N GLN A 384 1.43 129.79 -77.44
CA GLN A 384 1.85 128.43 -77.75
C GLN A 384 2.40 127.73 -76.49
N GLN A 385 3.33 128.38 -75.78
CA GLN A 385 3.89 127.86 -74.52
C GLN A 385 2.79 127.53 -73.48
N LEU A 386 1.80 128.41 -73.31
CA LEU A 386 0.69 128.16 -72.39
C LEU A 386 -0.22 127.01 -72.84
N THR A 387 -0.32 126.76 -74.15
CA THR A 387 -1.07 125.64 -74.74
C THR A 387 -0.32 124.32 -74.57
N ASP A 388 1.00 124.30 -74.82
CA ASP A 388 1.87 123.13 -74.62
C ASP A 388 1.89 122.70 -73.15
N ILE A 389 2.05 123.69 -72.24
CA ILE A 389 1.91 123.49 -70.80
C ILE A 389 0.55 122.86 -70.47
N LYS A 390 -0.55 123.41 -71.01
CA LYS A 390 -1.89 122.87 -70.77
C LYS A 390 -2.05 121.42 -71.26
N SER A 391 -1.51 121.05 -72.42
CA SER A 391 -1.53 119.65 -72.89
C SER A 391 -0.77 118.74 -71.93
N ASN A 392 0.46 119.10 -71.58
CA ASN A 392 1.30 118.32 -70.68
C ASN A 392 0.64 118.11 -69.29
N TRP A 393 -0.03 119.13 -68.74
CA TRP A 393 -0.80 118.98 -67.49
C TRP A 393 -2.04 118.10 -67.67
N SER A 394 -2.78 118.22 -68.79
CA SER A 394 -3.91 117.32 -69.07
C SER A 394 -3.49 115.87 -69.25
N GLU A 395 -2.40 115.59 -69.97
CA GLU A 395 -1.81 114.25 -70.11
C GLU A 395 -1.34 113.70 -68.76
N LYS A 396 -0.75 114.54 -67.90
CA LYS A 396 -0.36 114.16 -66.54
C LYS A 396 -1.57 113.83 -65.66
N ILE A 397 -2.65 114.59 -65.77
CA ILE A 397 -3.93 114.32 -65.08
C ILE A 397 -4.51 112.99 -65.57
N ASN A 398 -4.68 112.79 -66.88
CA ASN A 398 -5.20 111.55 -67.47
C ASN A 398 -4.37 110.32 -67.04
N SER A 399 -3.04 110.46 -66.95
CA SER A 399 -2.14 109.40 -66.48
C SER A 399 -2.36 109.05 -65.00
N LEU A 400 -2.57 110.06 -64.15
CA LEU A 400 -2.88 109.85 -62.73
C LEU A 400 -4.29 109.29 -62.52
N GLU A 401 -5.29 109.74 -63.29
CA GLU A 401 -6.65 109.20 -63.26
C GLU A 401 -6.69 107.73 -63.68
N LEU A 402 -5.93 107.34 -64.72
CA LEU A 402 -5.79 105.94 -65.12
C LEU A 402 -5.08 105.09 -64.07
N GLN A 403 -4.07 105.64 -63.38
CA GLN A 403 -3.42 104.96 -62.24
C GLN A 403 -4.39 104.77 -61.07
N ILE A 404 -5.18 105.79 -60.73
CA ILE A 404 -6.22 105.71 -59.69
C ILE A 404 -7.29 104.69 -60.08
N ALA A 405 -7.72 104.64 -61.34
CA ALA A 405 -8.67 103.65 -61.83
C ALA A 405 -8.11 102.22 -61.69
N ASN A 406 -6.87 101.97 -62.14
CA ASN A 406 -6.23 100.66 -62.03
C ASN A 406 -6.00 100.24 -60.57
N LEU A 407 -5.62 101.16 -59.68
CA LEU A 407 -5.50 100.89 -58.24
C LEU A 407 -6.85 100.57 -57.61
N ASN A 408 -7.92 101.27 -57.97
CA ASN A 408 -9.27 100.98 -57.49
C ASN A 408 -9.78 99.61 -57.97
N THR A 409 -9.55 99.26 -59.24
CA THR A 409 -9.85 97.92 -59.77
C THR A 409 -9.07 96.85 -58.99
N LYS A 410 -7.77 97.03 -58.81
CA LYS A 410 -6.95 96.05 -58.06
C LYS A 410 -7.40 95.93 -56.59
N MET A 411 -7.68 97.03 -55.89
CA MET A 411 -8.20 96.96 -54.52
C MET A 411 -9.55 96.22 -54.46
N ALA A 412 -10.40 96.34 -55.49
CA ALA A 412 -11.64 95.57 -55.57
C ALA A 412 -11.36 94.08 -55.80
N GLU A 413 -10.44 93.72 -56.69
CA GLU A 413 -9.99 92.34 -56.95
C GLU A 413 -9.36 91.70 -55.71
N ASP A 414 -8.38 92.36 -55.08
CA ASP A 414 -7.72 91.92 -53.84
C ASP A 414 -8.77 91.70 -52.71
N SER A 415 -9.79 92.56 -52.61
CA SER A 415 -10.88 92.41 -51.62
C SER A 415 -11.86 91.27 -51.95
N ALA A 416 -12.08 90.98 -53.24
CA ALA A 416 -12.91 89.87 -53.68
C ALA A 416 -12.20 88.51 -53.48
N GLU A 417 -10.88 88.46 -53.66
CA GLU A 417 -10.08 87.29 -53.34
C GLU A 417 -10.00 87.07 -51.81
N LEU A 418 -9.76 88.13 -51.02
CA LEU A 418 -9.77 88.02 -49.55
C LEU A 418 -11.11 87.46 -49.04
N THR A 419 -12.23 88.10 -49.39
CA THR A 419 -13.57 87.65 -48.95
C THR A 419 -14.00 86.30 -49.54
N ARG A 420 -13.29 85.78 -50.56
CA ARG A 420 -13.43 84.40 -51.03
C ARG A 420 -12.62 83.43 -50.16
N THR A 421 -11.34 83.71 -49.92
CA THR A 421 -10.48 82.86 -49.07
C THR A 421 -10.99 82.76 -47.64
N GLU A 422 -11.55 83.85 -47.09
CA GLU A 422 -12.24 83.85 -45.80
C GLU A 422 -13.41 82.87 -45.77
N LYS A 423 -14.29 82.89 -46.79
CA LYS A 423 -15.43 81.95 -46.88
C LYS A 423 -14.99 80.50 -47.08
N GLU A 424 -13.94 80.26 -47.88
CA GLU A 424 -13.39 78.93 -48.06
C GLU A 424 -12.78 78.40 -46.73
N ALA A 425 -12.14 79.26 -45.93
CA ALA A 425 -11.66 78.92 -44.60
C ALA A 425 -12.80 78.74 -43.56
N GLU A 426 -13.86 79.54 -43.62
CA GLU A 426 -15.06 79.37 -42.78
C GLU A 426 -15.78 78.04 -43.06
N LEU A 427 -15.93 77.67 -44.34
CA LEU A 427 -16.51 76.38 -44.74
C LEU A 427 -15.65 75.20 -44.25
N GLN A 428 -14.31 75.30 -44.34
CA GLN A 428 -13.42 74.30 -43.76
C GLN A 428 -13.54 74.21 -42.23
N ARG A 429 -13.57 75.35 -41.52
CA ARG A 429 -13.77 75.40 -40.06
C ARG A 429 -15.11 74.76 -39.66
N ALA A 430 -16.19 75.06 -40.37
CA ALA A 430 -17.51 74.46 -40.11
C ALA A 430 -17.52 72.94 -40.39
N ALA A 431 -16.83 72.48 -41.44
CA ALA A 431 -16.68 71.05 -41.72
C ALA A 431 -15.87 70.33 -40.64
N PHE A 432 -14.76 70.91 -40.16
CA PHE A 432 -14.00 70.37 -39.04
C PHE A 432 -14.79 70.40 -37.73
N GLN A 433 -15.51 71.48 -37.42
CA GLN A 433 -16.34 71.58 -36.22
C GLN A 433 -17.45 70.52 -36.22
N LYS A 434 -18.10 70.27 -37.37
CA LYS A 434 -19.04 69.14 -37.52
C LYS A 434 -18.34 67.80 -37.33
N LYS A 435 -17.11 67.64 -37.84
CA LYS A 435 -16.35 66.39 -37.68
C LYS A 435 -15.96 66.13 -36.23
N VAL A 436 -15.62 67.17 -35.47
CA VAL A 436 -15.38 67.11 -34.03
C VAL A 436 -16.66 66.69 -33.30
N SER A 437 -17.80 67.34 -33.55
CA SER A 437 -19.05 66.94 -32.87
C SER A 437 -19.55 65.53 -33.24
N GLU A 438 -19.29 65.05 -34.46
CA GLU A 438 -19.50 63.65 -34.86
C GLU A 438 -18.56 62.64 -34.17
N LEU A 439 -17.42 63.08 -33.64
CA LEU A 439 -16.48 62.27 -32.88
C LEU A 439 -16.76 62.33 -31.38
N GLU A 440 -17.13 63.50 -30.86
CA GLU A 440 -17.56 63.71 -29.47
C GLU A 440 -18.80 62.85 -29.13
N THR A 441 -19.81 62.82 -30.01
CA THR A 441 -20.99 61.96 -29.78
C THR A 441 -20.64 60.47 -29.79
N LYS A 442 -19.75 60.03 -30.70
CA LYS A 442 -19.30 58.63 -30.78
C LYS A 442 -18.41 58.22 -29.61
N LEU A 443 -17.59 59.13 -29.11
CA LEU A 443 -16.81 58.92 -27.89
C LEU A 443 -17.76 58.71 -26.70
N LEU A 444 -18.74 59.60 -26.52
CA LEU A 444 -19.72 59.51 -25.43
C LEU A 444 -20.63 58.25 -25.54
N GLU A 445 -21.00 57.84 -26.76
CA GLU A 445 -21.67 56.56 -27.01
C GLU A 445 -20.78 55.35 -26.63
N SER A 446 -19.48 55.39 -26.95
CA SER A 446 -18.52 54.34 -26.63
C SER A 446 -18.20 54.28 -25.13
N GLU A 447 -18.06 55.42 -24.45
CA GLU A 447 -17.88 55.53 -23.00
C GLU A 447 -19.10 54.97 -22.26
N LYS A 448 -20.31 55.30 -22.73
CA LYS A 448 -21.54 54.71 -22.18
C LYS A 448 -21.56 53.19 -22.36
N GLN A 449 -21.22 52.68 -23.55
CA GLN A 449 -21.14 51.23 -23.78
C GLN A 449 -20.08 50.56 -22.90
N ALA A 450 -18.95 51.21 -22.63
CA ALA A 450 -17.95 50.71 -21.70
C ALA A 450 -18.51 50.62 -20.27
N ALA A 451 -19.18 51.67 -19.78
CA ALA A 451 -19.79 51.70 -18.45
C ALA A 451 -20.93 50.67 -18.29
N ASP A 452 -21.79 50.48 -19.31
CA ASP A 452 -22.82 49.44 -19.29
C ASP A 452 -22.21 48.02 -19.29
N ASN A 453 -21.09 47.80 -20.01
CA ASN A 453 -20.35 46.53 -19.97
C ASN A 453 -19.64 46.28 -18.63
N GLU A 454 -19.04 47.32 -18.03
CA GLU A 454 -18.39 47.24 -16.71
C GLU A 454 -19.40 46.93 -15.60
N ARG A 455 -20.59 47.53 -15.67
CA ARG A 455 -21.73 47.19 -14.81
C ARG A 455 -22.17 45.72 -14.98
N LEU A 456 -22.36 45.25 -16.22
CA LEU A 456 -22.70 43.85 -16.49
C LEU A 456 -21.61 42.85 -16.05
N ALA A 457 -20.33 43.25 -16.12
CA ALA A 457 -19.22 42.47 -15.59
C ALA A 457 -19.27 42.42 -14.04
N SER A 458 -19.58 43.54 -13.39
CA SER A 458 -19.73 43.63 -11.94
C SER A 458 -20.92 42.80 -11.43
N GLU A 459 -22.09 42.89 -12.07
CA GLU A 459 -23.28 42.09 -11.77
C GLU A 459 -23.00 40.58 -11.91
N ARG A 460 -22.22 40.17 -12.93
CA ARG A 460 -21.78 38.77 -13.10
C ARG A 460 -20.76 38.34 -12.05
N GLN A 461 -19.83 39.21 -11.66
CA GLN A 461 -18.84 38.92 -10.62
C GLN A 461 -19.53 38.72 -9.26
N GLU A 462 -20.53 39.54 -8.93
CA GLU A 462 -21.33 39.37 -7.73
C GLU A 462 -22.09 38.04 -7.73
N GLN A 463 -22.73 37.66 -8.85
CA GLN A 463 -23.39 36.35 -8.98
C GLN A 463 -22.41 35.17 -8.79
N ILE A 464 -21.19 35.28 -9.34
CA ILE A 464 -20.14 34.27 -9.16
C ILE A 464 -19.73 34.15 -7.68
N ASP A 465 -19.62 35.27 -6.96
CA ASP A 465 -19.24 35.25 -5.54
C ASP A 465 -20.39 34.83 -4.61
N GLN A 466 -21.64 35.12 -4.97
CA GLN A 466 -22.84 34.53 -4.35
C GLN A 466 -22.87 33.00 -4.55
N GLN A 467 -22.56 32.48 -5.75
CA GLN A 467 -22.45 31.03 -5.98
C GLN A 467 -21.29 30.39 -5.20
N LYS A 468 -20.10 31.03 -5.16
CA LYS A 468 -18.96 30.56 -4.35
C LYS A 468 -19.31 30.47 -2.86
N THR A 469 -20.01 31.45 -2.32
CA THR A 469 -20.41 31.46 -0.90
C THR A 469 -21.49 30.41 -0.61
N GLN A 470 -22.49 30.26 -1.48
CA GLN A 470 -23.48 29.17 -1.38
C GLN A 470 -22.81 27.79 -1.35
N HIS A 471 -22.00 27.46 -2.36
CA HIS A 471 -21.27 26.19 -2.42
C HIS A 471 -20.26 26.01 -1.28
N GLY A 472 -19.70 27.11 -0.75
CA GLY A 472 -18.88 27.08 0.47
C GLY A 472 -19.67 26.63 1.71
N THR A 473 -20.90 27.13 1.88
CA THR A 473 -21.78 26.67 2.99
C THR A 473 -22.27 25.24 2.80
N GLU A 474 -22.51 24.81 1.55
CA GLU A 474 -22.89 23.44 1.22
C GLU A 474 -21.74 22.46 1.51
N LEU A 475 -20.52 22.80 1.09
CA LEU A 475 -19.32 22.02 1.37
C LEU A 475 -19.07 21.91 2.87
N SER A 476 -19.17 23.01 3.62
CA SER A 476 -18.99 23.01 5.08
C SER A 476 -20.08 22.17 5.78
N ARG A 477 -21.33 22.21 5.29
CA ARG A 477 -22.43 21.39 5.81
C ARG A 477 -22.20 19.89 5.54
N ALA A 478 -21.74 19.54 4.34
CA ALA A 478 -21.39 18.16 3.99
C ALA A 478 -20.17 17.65 4.79
N GLN A 479 -19.16 18.51 5.01
CA GLN A 479 -18.01 18.21 5.87
C GLN A 479 -18.42 17.98 7.33
N GLN A 480 -19.32 18.79 7.87
CA GLN A 480 -19.87 18.59 9.21
C GLN A 480 -20.61 17.24 9.31
N GLN A 481 -21.50 16.94 8.36
CA GLN A 481 -22.21 15.65 8.33
C GLN A 481 -21.27 14.45 8.19
N ALA A 482 -20.18 14.58 7.42
CA ALA A 482 -19.13 13.56 7.32
C ALA A 482 -18.37 13.38 8.65
N ALA A 483 -18.04 14.47 9.35
CA ALA A 483 -17.40 14.41 10.66
C ALA A 483 -18.32 13.80 11.74
N ASP A 484 -19.60 14.18 11.76
CA ASP A 484 -20.59 13.66 12.71
C ASP A 484 -20.84 12.16 12.49
N THR A 485 -20.93 11.71 11.24
CA THR A 485 -21.08 10.29 10.89
C THR A 485 -19.81 9.48 11.15
N GLN A 486 -18.62 10.03 10.85
CA GLN A 486 -17.34 9.42 11.24
C GLN A 486 -17.23 9.27 12.76
N ARG A 487 -17.64 10.28 13.54
CA ARG A 487 -17.66 10.22 15.00
C ARG A 487 -18.60 9.13 15.50
N HIS A 488 -19.83 9.05 15.00
CA HIS A 488 -20.76 7.98 15.37
C HIS A 488 -20.20 6.59 15.03
N LEU A 489 -19.53 6.43 13.89
CA LEU A 489 -18.86 5.18 13.54
C LEU A 489 -17.72 4.85 14.50
N GLN A 490 -16.89 5.82 14.89
CA GLN A 490 -15.83 5.63 15.88
C GLN A 490 -16.38 5.26 17.27
N ASP A 491 -17.38 5.99 17.76
CA ASP A 491 -18.03 5.70 19.06
C ASP A 491 -18.62 4.27 19.06
N LYS A 492 -19.13 3.80 17.91
CA LYS A 492 -19.64 2.44 17.74
C LYS A 492 -18.53 1.38 17.62
N VAL A 493 -17.39 1.71 17.02
CA VAL A 493 -16.17 0.87 17.02
C VAL A 493 -15.66 0.72 18.45
N ASN A 494 -15.44 1.81 19.17
CA ASN A 494 -15.01 1.80 20.59
C ASN A 494 -15.95 0.95 21.46
N THR A 495 -17.28 1.05 21.23
CA THR A 495 -18.29 0.25 21.95
C THR A 495 -18.22 -1.25 21.62
N LEU A 496 -17.79 -1.62 20.41
CA LEU A 496 -17.59 -3.02 20.02
C LEU A 496 -16.25 -3.56 20.53
N GLU A 497 -15.19 -2.75 20.46
CA GLU A 497 -13.87 -3.07 21.04
C GLU A 497 -13.97 -3.32 22.54
N GLN A 498 -14.66 -2.45 23.29
CA GLN A 498 -14.92 -2.67 24.72
C GLN A 498 -15.62 -4.02 24.95
N LYS A 499 -16.66 -4.34 24.18
CA LYS A 499 -17.36 -5.64 24.30
C LYS A 499 -16.50 -6.84 23.93
N VAL A 500 -15.55 -6.69 23.00
CA VAL A 500 -14.55 -7.72 22.72
C VAL A 500 -13.66 -7.92 23.95
N THR A 501 -13.12 -6.85 24.54
CA THR A 501 -12.30 -6.97 25.77
C THR A 501 -13.06 -7.53 26.97
N GLU A 502 -14.35 -7.22 27.12
CA GLU A 502 -15.24 -7.80 28.16
C GLU A 502 -15.46 -9.30 27.93
N LEU A 503 -15.61 -9.75 26.67
CA LEU A 503 -15.73 -11.17 26.32
C LEU A 503 -14.40 -11.92 26.41
N GLU A 504 -13.28 -11.29 26.07
CA GLU A 504 -11.94 -11.86 26.19
C GLU A 504 -11.55 -12.04 27.66
N THR A 505 -11.77 -11.04 28.51
CA THR A 505 -11.53 -11.15 29.95
C THR A 505 -12.43 -12.19 30.62
N ALA A 506 -13.70 -12.29 30.22
CA ALA A 506 -14.58 -13.38 30.68
C ALA A 506 -14.10 -14.77 30.22
N ARG A 507 -13.65 -14.90 28.96
CA ARG A 507 -13.10 -16.16 28.42
C ARG A 507 -11.82 -16.58 29.14
N GLU A 508 -10.94 -15.63 29.45
CA GLU A 508 -9.67 -15.89 30.14
C GLU A 508 -9.90 -16.20 31.64
N PHE A 509 -10.95 -15.66 32.26
CA PHE A 509 -11.44 -16.07 33.57
C PHE A 509 -11.99 -17.51 33.56
N ASP A 510 -12.84 -17.88 32.60
CA ASP A 510 -13.35 -19.26 32.49
C ASP A 510 -12.23 -20.26 32.17
N LYS A 511 -11.24 -19.87 31.36
CA LYS A 511 -10.02 -20.64 31.07
C LYS A 511 -9.17 -20.85 32.34
N THR A 512 -8.88 -19.81 33.11
CA THR A 512 -8.09 -19.95 34.34
C THR A 512 -8.83 -20.72 35.44
N ASN A 513 -10.15 -20.54 35.56
CA ASN A 513 -11.02 -21.31 36.46
C ASN A 513 -11.05 -22.80 36.08
N SER A 514 -11.18 -23.12 34.79
CA SER A 514 -11.14 -24.52 34.31
C SER A 514 -9.75 -25.14 34.39
N GLN A 515 -8.66 -24.38 34.15
CA GLN A 515 -7.29 -24.83 34.41
C GLN A 515 -7.06 -25.13 35.89
N HIS A 516 -7.46 -24.23 36.81
CA HIS A 516 -7.33 -24.48 38.25
C HIS A 516 -8.10 -25.73 38.69
N LYS A 517 -9.27 -25.98 38.09
CA LYS A 517 -10.08 -27.17 38.35
C LYS A 517 -9.48 -28.46 37.75
N LEU A 518 -8.76 -28.36 36.64
CA LEU A 518 -7.91 -29.44 36.12
C LEU A 518 -6.79 -29.76 37.11
N THR A 519 -6.03 -28.75 37.57
CA THR A 519 -4.94 -28.95 38.53
C THR A 519 -5.43 -29.53 39.87
N GLN A 520 -6.62 -29.14 40.35
CA GLN A 520 -7.25 -29.78 41.51
C GLN A 520 -7.52 -31.27 41.30
N LEU A 521 -7.95 -31.67 40.09
CA LEU A 521 -8.20 -33.08 39.73
C LEU A 521 -6.89 -33.86 39.48
N GLU A 522 -5.86 -33.20 38.97
CA GLU A 522 -4.51 -33.77 38.81
C GLU A 522 -3.88 -34.04 40.18
N ASN A 523 -3.88 -33.06 41.10
CA ASN A 523 -3.41 -33.23 42.47
C ASN A 523 -4.18 -34.35 43.21
N LEU A 524 -5.51 -34.41 43.06
CA LEU A 524 -6.32 -35.50 43.63
C LEU A 524 -5.93 -36.86 43.05
N LYS A 525 -5.68 -36.94 41.74
CA LYS A 525 -5.23 -38.17 41.07
C LYS A 525 -3.84 -38.59 41.56
N GLU A 526 -2.93 -37.66 41.80
CA GLU A 526 -1.62 -37.94 42.40
C GLU A 526 -1.78 -38.43 43.85
N GLU A 527 -2.63 -37.79 44.66
CA GLU A 527 -2.92 -38.24 46.04
C GLU A 527 -3.59 -39.63 46.09
N TYR A 528 -4.38 -39.99 45.07
CA TYR A 528 -4.91 -41.35 44.90
C TYR A 528 -3.82 -42.34 44.48
N LEU A 529 -2.92 -41.96 43.58
CA LEU A 529 -1.82 -42.82 43.11
C LEU A 529 -0.78 -43.07 44.20
N GLU A 530 -0.45 -42.08 45.03
CA GLU A 530 0.39 -42.26 46.23
C GLU A 530 -0.25 -43.25 47.21
N LYS A 531 -1.57 -43.17 47.42
CA LYS A 531 -2.29 -44.14 48.28
C LYS A 531 -2.34 -45.54 47.67
N GLU A 532 -2.44 -45.65 46.35
CA GLU A 532 -2.39 -46.94 45.64
C GLU A 532 -0.99 -47.57 45.78
N LEU A 533 0.09 -46.80 45.59
CA LEU A 533 1.48 -47.22 45.82
C LEU A 533 1.77 -47.56 47.29
N GLU A 534 1.26 -46.80 48.25
CA GLU A 534 1.37 -47.08 49.68
C GLU A 534 0.67 -48.41 50.04
N VAL A 535 -0.49 -48.70 49.43
CA VAL A 535 -1.17 -50.00 49.56
C VAL A 535 -0.38 -51.13 48.85
N GLU A 536 0.23 -50.90 47.69
CA GLU A 536 1.12 -51.89 47.05
C GLU A 536 2.37 -52.18 47.89
N HIS A 537 2.94 -51.17 48.56
CA HIS A 537 4.05 -51.35 49.49
C HIS A 537 3.63 -52.11 50.75
N GLN A 538 2.46 -51.82 51.32
CA GLN A 538 1.92 -52.56 52.46
C GLN A 538 1.60 -54.02 52.07
N MET A 539 1.03 -54.26 50.88
CA MET A 539 0.83 -55.59 50.31
C MET A 539 2.15 -56.35 50.15
N SER A 540 3.17 -55.71 49.55
CA SER A 540 4.50 -56.32 49.37
C SER A 540 5.13 -56.72 50.70
N ARG A 541 5.05 -55.86 51.72
CA ARG A 541 5.56 -56.17 53.07
C ARG A 541 4.80 -57.32 53.74
N LEU A 542 3.47 -57.38 53.59
CA LEU A 542 2.67 -58.50 54.07
C LEU A 542 2.97 -59.81 53.32
N GLU A 543 3.34 -59.75 52.04
CA GLU A 543 3.80 -60.92 51.28
C GLU A 543 5.21 -61.37 51.69
N GLU A 544 6.13 -60.44 51.98
CA GLU A 544 7.43 -60.74 52.57
C GLU A 544 7.29 -61.37 53.96
N GLU A 545 6.49 -60.79 54.86
CA GLU A 545 6.23 -61.34 56.20
C GLU A 545 5.58 -62.74 56.13
N LYS A 546 4.62 -62.93 55.22
CA LYS A 546 3.98 -64.24 54.92
C LYS A 546 5.01 -65.28 54.45
N GLU A 547 5.94 -64.90 53.57
CA GLU A 547 6.97 -65.83 53.07
C GLU A 547 8.06 -66.09 54.13
N GLN A 548 8.43 -65.09 54.94
CA GLN A 548 9.30 -65.26 56.12
C GLN A 548 8.67 -66.24 57.12
N LEU A 549 7.40 -66.06 57.49
CA LEU A 549 6.67 -66.98 58.37
C LEU A 549 6.56 -68.40 57.77
N LYS A 550 6.43 -68.52 56.45
CA LYS A 550 6.43 -69.82 55.74
C LYS A 550 7.80 -70.51 55.75
N VAL A 551 8.89 -69.74 55.67
CA VAL A 551 10.26 -70.24 55.89
C VAL A 551 10.49 -70.63 57.36
N GLU A 552 9.97 -69.84 58.31
CA GLU A 552 10.02 -70.12 59.76
C GLU A 552 9.27 -71.42 60.12
N VAL A 553 8.06 -71.61 59.57
CA VAL A 553 7.30 -72.87 59.68
C VAL A 553 8.11 -74.03 59.08
N SER A 554 8.65 -73.87 57.87
CA SER A 554 9.47 -74.91 57.23
C SER A 554 10.81 -75.18 57.96
N ARG A 555 11.28 -74.24 58.79
CA ARG A 555 12.40 -74.45 59.72
C ARG A 555 11.94 -75.27 60.92
N HIS A 556 10.85 -74.88 61.58
CA HIS A 556 10.29 -75.61 62.70
C HIS A 556 9.78 -77.01 62.33
N GLU A 557 9.32 -77.25 61.10
CA GLU A 557 9.01 -78.60 60.59
C GLU A 557 10.27 -79.49 60.53
N LYS A 558 11.40 -78.95 60.04
CA LYS A 558 12.69 -79.65 60.03
C LYS A 558 13.24 -79.88 61.43
N GLU A 559 13.10 -78.91 62.32
CA GLU A 559 13.51 -79.04 63.73
C GLU A 559 12.66 -80.08 64.47
N ASN A 560 11.34 -80.13 64.23
CA ASN A 560 10.47 -81.19 64.76
C ASN A 560 10.81 -82.57 64.18
N LEU A 561 11.16 -82.67 62.90
CA LEU A 561 11.67 -83.92 62.30
C LEU A 561 13.00 -84.35 62.95
N GLN A 562 13.93 -83.42 63.20
CA GLN A 562 15.20 -83.71 63.88
C GLN A 562 14.99 -84.11 65.35
N LEU A 563 14.08 -83.45 66.07
CA LEU A 563 13.65 -83.83 67.43
C LEU A 563 12.99 -85.20 67.46
N ALA A 564 12.15 -85.54 66.47
CA ALA A 564 11.56 -86.86 66.34
C ALA A 564 12.62 -87.95 66.11
N HIS A 565 13.62 -87.69 65.24
CA HIS A 565 14.76 -88.58 65.05
C HIS A 565 15.58 -88.75 66.33
N ALA A 566 15.97 -87.65 66.98
CA ALA A 566 16.74 -87.71 68.24
C ALA A 566 15.98 -88.42 69.38
N LEU A 567 14.65 -88.32 69.39
CA LEU A 567 13.79 -89.03 70.34
C LEU A 567 13.64 -90.52 70.00
N GLU A 568 13.77 -90.92 68.73
CA GLU A 568 13.88 -92.33 68.32
C GLU A 568 15.25 -92.91 68.66
N ASP A 569 16.33 -92.17 68.38
CA ASP A 569 17.70 -92.54 68.78
C ASP A 569 17.81 -92.69 70.31
N ALA A 570 17.13 -91.83 71.08
CA ALA A 570 17.03 -91.95 72.54
C ALA A 570 16.22 -93.19 72.99
N LYS A 571 15.22 -93.65 72.24
CA LYS A 571 14.54 -94.94 72.52
C LYS A 571 15.48 -96.11 72.24
N ILE A 572 16.22 -96.09 71.12
CA ILE A 572 17.19 -97.13 70.77
C ILE A 572 18.27 -97.22 71.87
N LEU A 573 18.81 -96.09 72.31
CA LEU A 573 19.78 -96.02 73.41
C LEU A 573 19.19 -96.52 74.73
N SER A 574 17.94 -96.18 75.04
CA SER A 574 17.21 -96.68 76.22
C SER A 574 16.99 -98.20 76.17
N GLU A 575 16.69 -98.75 74.98
CA GLU A 575 16.48 -100.18 74.78
C GLU A 575 17.79 -100.98 74.83
N ASP A 576 18.90 -100.43 74.35
CA ASP A 576 20.24 -101.02 74.53
C ASP A 576 20.74 -100.90 75.98
N LEU A 577 20.48 -99.79 76.67
CA LEU A 577 20.73 -99.69 78.12
C LEU A 577 19.90 -100.72 78.89
N LYS A 578 18.66 -101.00 78.46
CA LYS A 578 17.81 -102.05 79.04
C LYS A 578 18.36 -103.46 78.79
N LYS A 579 19.02 -103.73 77.66
CA LYS A 579 19.78 -104.97 77.42
C LYS A 579 21.01 -105.04 78.33
N GLN A 580 21.76 -103.95 78.48
CA GLN A 580 22.92 -103.89 79.39
C GLN A 580 22.50 -104.13 80.85
N MET A 581 21.37 -103.58 81.29
CA MET A 581 20.76 -103.88 82.60
C MET A 581 20.47 -105.37 82.76
N SER A 582 19.83 -106.02 81.77
CA SER A 582 19.57 -107.47 81.87
C SER A 582 20.85 -108.35 81.87
N SER A 583 21.94 -107.88 81.25
CA SER A 583 23.26 -108.51 81.37
C SER A 583 23.85 -108.33 82.78
N ARG A 584 23.75 -107.12 83.34
CA ARG A 584 24.17 -106.81 84.72
C ARG A 584 23.35 -107.58 85.76
N ASP A 585 22.05 -107.83 85.54
CA ASP A 585 21.20 -108.65 86.43
C ASP A 585 21.65 -110.12 86.47
N GLY A 586 22.14 -110.66 85.34
CA GLY A 586 22.76 -111.99 85.29
C GLY A 586 24.04 -112.08 86.11
N GLU A 587 24.91 -111.08 85.99
CA GLU A 587 26.13 -110.96 86.80
C GLU A 587 25.82 -110.72 88.29
N LEU A 588 24.80 -109.93 88.61
CA LEU A 588 24.32 -109.67 89.98
C LEU A 588 23.80 -110.92 90.69
N SER A 589 23.20 -111.88 89.96
CA SER A 589 22.86 -113.18 90.54
C SER A 589 24.11 -113.99 90.87
N SER A 590 25.11 -113.98 89.99
CA SER A 590 26.40 -114.66 90.24
C SER A 590 27.20 -114.05 91.40
N LEU A 591 27.09 -112.74 91.63
CA LEU A 591 27.73 -112.08 92.77
C LEU A 591 26.98 -112.31 94.08
N LYS A 592 25.65 -112.39 94.07
CA LYS A 592 24.85 -112.65 95.29
C LYS A 592 25.19 -113.97 95.97
N GLU A 593 25.55 -115.00 95.21
CA GLU A 593 25.98 -116.30 95.75
C GLU A 593 27.38 -116.26 96.39
N GLN A 594 28.20 -115.24 96.06
CA GLN A 594 29.51 -114.98 96.69
C GLN A 594 29.41 -114.00 97.86
N VAL A 595 28.45 -113.07 97.83
CA VAL A 595 28.20 -112.11 98.93
C VAL A 595 27.78 -112.84 100.21
N THR A 596 26.95 -113.87 100.12
CA THR A 596 26.51 -114.66 101.30
C THR A 596 27.63 -115.40 102.03
N GLU A 597 28.80 -115.59 101.41
CA GLU A 597 29.98 -116.17 102.06
C GLU A 597 30.82 -115.07 102.76
N LEU A 598 30.97 -113.91 102.12
CA LEU A 598 31.76 -112.76 102.60
C LEU A 598 31.07 -111.92 103.69
N GLU A 599 29.73 -111.91 103.75
CA GLU A 599 28.95 -111.25 104.81
C GLU A 599 29.30 -111.75 106.22
N THR A 600 29.88 -112.95 106.34
CA THR A 600 30.37 -113.49 107.63
C THR A 600 31.68 -112.86 108.13
N THR A 601 32.39 -112.09 107.29
CA THR A 601 33.75 -111.58 107.57
C THR A 601 33.88 -110.06 107.59
N THR A 602 32.83 -109.32 107.27
CA THR A 602 32.89 -107.84 107.14
C THR A 602 31.95 -107.10 108.12
N SER A 603 31.70 -107.71 109.27
CA SER A 603 30.97 -107.07 110.39
C SER A 603 31.86 -106.20 111.30
N GLU A 604 33.15 -106.03 110.95
CA GLU A 604 34.17 -105.49 111.87
C GLU A 604 34.80 -104.15 111.43
N THR A 605 34.31 -103.51 110.36
CA THR A 605 34.90 -102.27 109.81
C THR A 605 33.87 -101.17 109.50
N GLU A 606 32.93 -100.93 110.42
CA GLU A 606 31.80 -99.99 110.23
C GLU A 606 32.08 -98.54 110.71
N GLU A 607 33.28 -98.24 111.22
CA GLU A 607 33.57 -96.97 111.91
C GLU A 607 34.81 -96.23 111.35
N GLN A 608 34.68 -95.60 110.17
CA GLN A 608 35.45 -94.38 109.86
C GLN A 608 34.89 -93.52 108.71
N LEU A 609 34.96 -92.20 108.96
CA LEU A 609 34.77 -91.05 108.05
C LEU A 609 33.35 -90.58 107.68
N ARG A 610 33.11 -89.30 107.98
CA ARG A 610 32.00 -88.42 107.53
C ARG A 610 32.59 -87.04 107.17
N ASP A 611 31.76 -86.16 106.62
CA ASP A 611 32.03 -84.74 106.28
C ASP A 611 33.01 -84.56 105.09
N VAL A 612 33.00 -83.50 104.26
CA VAL A 612 32.53 -82.10 104.33
C VAL A 612 31.93 -81.70 102.95
N SER A 613 30.65 -81.32 102.82
CA SER A 613 30.06 -79.94 102.80
C SER A 613 29.99 -79.23 101.41
N LYS A 614 29.44 -78.00 101.37
CA LYS A 614 28.94 -77.25 100.19
C LYS A 614 29.49 -75.81 100.12
N GLU A 615 29.60 -75.24 98.91
CA GLU A 615 29.47 -73.80 98.56
C GLU A 615 29.44 -73.70 97.00
N GLY A 616 29.18 -72.59 96.29
CA GLY A 616 28.86 -71.20 96.65
C GLY A 616 29.12 -70.24 95.46
N ASP A 617 28.29 -69.21 95.24
CA ASP A 617 28.40 -68.26 94.11
C ASP A 617 29.79 -67.62 93.91
N HIS A 618 30.27 -67.56 92.65
CA HIS A 618 31.31 -66.61 92.25
C HIS A 618 31.19 -66.14 90.78
N LEU A 619 31.10 -64.82 90.58
CA LEU A 619 31.35 -64.06 89.34
C LEU A 619 30.51 -64.45 88.09
N ARG A 620 29.54 -63.68 87.57
CA ARG A 620 28.97 -62.36 87.94
C ARG A 620 29.91 -61.14 87.97
N TYR A 621 31.07 -61.22 87.31
CA TYR A 621 32.05 -60.11 87.22
C TYR A 621 32.63 -59.87 85.81
N LEU A 622 32.54 -60.85 84.90
CA LEU A 622 33.24 -60.82 83.60
C LEU A 622 32.42 -60.18 82.47
N VAL A 623 31.80 -59.02 82.75
CA VAL A 623 30.97 -58.25 81.78
C VAL A 623 31.57 -56.87 81.49
N SER A 624 32.70 -56.48 82.11
CA SER A 624 33.34 -55.18 81.85
C SER A 624 34.86 -55.22 82.03
N SER A 625 35.58 -55.58 80.97
CA SER A 625 36.98 -55.21 80.73
C SER A 625 37.39 -55.54 79.30
N LEU A 626 37.75 -54.50 78.52
CA LEU A 626 38.37 -54.55 77.18
C LEU A 626 37.48 -55.14 76.06
N GLU A 627 37.08 -54.42 75.00
CA GLU A 627 37.44 -53.07 74.54
C GLU A 627 38.95 -52.85 74.28
N LEU A 628 39.44 -53.48 73.22
CA LEU A 628 40.39 -53.03 72.17
C LEU A 628 40.66 -54.26 71.28
N GLU A 629 40.84 -54.21 69.96
CA GLU A 629 40.85 -53.12 68.97
C GLU A 629 40.69 -53.76 67.57
N ASN A 630 39.99 -53.12 66.61
CA ASN A 630 40.36 -53.05 65.17
C ASN A 630 39.26 -52.34 64.33
N ASN A 631 39.60 -51.13 63.86
CA ASN A 631 39.33 -50.52 62.55
C ASN A 631 37.90 -50.41 61.97
N VAL A 632 37.50 -49.15 61.71
CA VAL A 632 36.82 -48.62 60.49
C VAL A 632 36.27 -47.19 60.74
N ILE A 633 36.03 -46.82 62.00
CA ILE A 633 35.33 -45.58 62.38
C ILE A 633 36.06 -44.26 62.04
N PRO A 634 37.40 -44.09 62.21
CA PRO A 634 38.05 -42.78 62.05
C PRO A 634 37.95 -42.16 60.65
N ASP A 635 38.16 -42.95 59.58
CA ASP A 635 38.15 -42.47 58.18
C ASP A 635 36.79 -41.85 57.79
N LEU A 636 35.69 -42.35 58.34
CA LEU A 636 34.35 -41.83 58.08
C LEU A 636 34.08 -40.50 58.81
N GLN A 637 34.71 -40.29 59.97
CA GLN A 637 34.56 -39.04 60.73
C GLN A 637 35.36 -37.91 60.07
N GLN A 638 36.60 -38.16 59.66
CA GLN A 638 37.40 -37.16 58.93
C GLN A 638 36.73 -36.76 57.60
N ARG A 639 36.05 -37.71 56.93
CA ARG A 639 35.36 -37.43 55.65
C ARG A 639 34.05 -36.64 55.81
N LEU A 640 33.39 -36.73 56.96
CA LEU A 640 32.26 -35.86 57.33
C LEU A 640 32.74 -34.43 57.60
N GLU A 641 33.80 -34.26 58.39
CA GLU A 641 34.36 -32.95 58.73
C GLU A 641 34.89 -32.19 57.49
N GLU A 642 35.47 -32.89 56.50
CA GLU A 642 35.81 -32.31 55.19
C GLU A 642 34.58 -31.80 54.41
N LEU A 643 33.46 -32.53 54.46
CA LEU A 643 32.23 -32.18 53.75
C LEU A 643 31.51 -31.01 54.41
N GLU A 644 31.40 -30.99 55.74
CA GLU A 644 30.81 -29.88 56.49
C GLU A 644 31.61 -28.59 56.26
N LEU A 645 32.94 -28.64 56.32
CA LEU A 645 33.82 -27.51 56.02
C LEU A 645 33.73 -27.04 54.54
N GLN A 646 33.36 -27.92 53.62
CA GLN A 646 33.08 -27.56 52.23
C GLN A 646 31.71 -26.87 52.09
N THR A 647 30.67 -27.36 52.79
CA THR A 647 29.34 -26.75 52.82
C THR A 647 29.38 -25.35 53.44
N ASP A 648 30.09 -25.16 54.55
CA ASP A 648 30.24 -23.85 55.19
C ASP A 648 30.91 -22.81 54.29
N ARG A 649 31.93 -23.22 53.52
CA ARG A 649 32.59 -22.35 52.52
C ARG A 649 31.65 -21.96 51.37
N GLN A 650 30.79 -22.89 50.94
CA GLN A 650 29.77 -22.59 49.93
C GLN A 650 28.69 -21.64 50.49
N GLN A 651 28.22 -21.85 51.73
CA GLN A 651 27.28 -20.91 52.39
C GLN A 651 27.90 -19.53 52.61
N GLY A 652 29.19 -19.43 52.97
CA GLY A 652 29.91 -18.16 53.07
C GLY A 652 29.93 -17.41 51.73
N THR A 653 30.27 -18.12 50.64
CA THR A 653 30.28 -17.54 49.29
C THR A 653 28.89 -17.07 48.85
N ILE A 654 27.83 -17.78 49.25
CA ILE A 654 26.44 -17.38 48.99
C ILE A 654 26.08 -16.11 49.78
N ARG A 655 26.44 -16.01 51.08
CA ARG A 655 26.19 -14.78 51.87
C ARG A 655 26.95 -13.56 51.33
N ASP A 656 28.18 -13.74 50.86
CA ASP A 656 28.92 -12.66 50.21
C ASP A 656 28.20 -12.20 48.92
N GLN A 657 27.66 -13.13 48.13
CA GLN A 657 26.83 -12.79 46.96
C GLN A 657 25.51 -12.11 47.37
N GLU A 658 24.79 -12.61 48.37
CA GLU A 658 23.57 -12.01 48.92
C GLU A 658 23.80 -10.56 49.36
N THR A 659 24.86 -10.28 50.12
CA THR A 659 25.18 -8.90 50.54
C THR A 659 25.53 -7.98 49.37
N THR A 660 26.21 -8.47 48.32
CA THR A 660 26.40 -7.66 47.11
C THR A 660 25.08 -7.38 46.40
N ILE A 661 24.15 -8.35 46.33
CA ILE A 661 22.81 -8.16 45.76
C ILE A 661 22.00 -7.16 46.58
N THR A 662 22.06 -7.22 47.92
CA THR A 662 21.43 -6.21 48.79
C THR A 662 21.99 -4.80 48.51
N SER A 663 23.32 -4.65 48.46
CA SER A 663 23.94 -3.35 48.18
C SER A 663 23.58 -2.77 46.80
N LEU A 664 23.44 -3.65 45.79
CA LEU A 664 22.98 -3.25 44.46
C LEU A 664 21.50 -2.84 44.48
N GLY A 665 20.65 -3.57 45.22
CA GLY A 665 19.25 -3.21 45.47
C GLY A 665 19.09 -1.87 46.17
N GLU A 666 19.93 -1.56 47.17
CA GLU A 666 19.96 -0.26 47.83
C GLU A 666 20.36 0.86 46.85
N THR A 667 21.38 0.65 46.00
CA THR A 667 21.74 1.65 44.97
C THR A 667 20.67 1.82 43.88
N LEU A 668 19.89 0.78 43.57
CA LEU A 668 18.73 0.88 42.69
C LEU A 668 17.60 1.68 43.35
N ALA A 669 17.26 1.41 44.61
CA ALA A 669 16.24 2.17 45.34
C ALA A 669 16.59 3.67 45.45
N VAL A 670 17.88 4.01 45.64
CA VAL A 670 18.36 5.41 45.59
C VAL A 670 18.20 6.00 44.19
N ARG A 671 18.53 5.26 43.13
CA ARG A 671 18.34 5.69 41.73
C ARG A 671 16.87 5.86 41.35
N GLU A 672 15.98 5.03 41.86
CA GLU A 672 14.53 5.14 41.67
C GLU A 672 13.96 6.35 42.42
N ALA A 673 14.48 6.66 43.61
CA ALA A 673 14.15 7.88 44.34
C ALA A 673 14.65 9.15 43.61
N GLU A 674 15.91 9.17 43.13
CA GLU A 674 16.45 10.26 42.29
C GLU A 674 15.61 10.45 41.01
N LEU A 675 15.13 9.36 40.39
CA LEU A 675 14.27 9.41 39.21
C LEU A 675 12.86 9.93 39.54
N ALA A 676 12.28 9.53 40.68
CA ALA A 676 10.98 10.00 41.14
C ALA A 676 11.02 11.51 41.48
N GLU A 677 12.07 11.99 42.15
CA GLU A 677 12.28 13.41 42.43
C GLU A 677 12.46 14.22 41.15
N ALA A 678 13.20 13.69 40.15
CA ALA A 678 13.30 14.31 38.83
C ALA A 678 11.95 14.34 38.07
N GLN A 679 11.11 13.32 38.20
CA GLN A 679 9.75 13.30 37.63
C GLN A 679 8.81 14.27 38.34
N GLU A 680 8.92 14.43 39.67
CA GLU A 680 8.14 15.41 40.44
C GLU A 680 8.59 16.84 40.11
N GLN A 681 9.89 17.09 39.96
CA GLN A 681 10.41 18.37 39.44
C GLN A 681 9.87 18.66 38.04
N SER A 682 9.89 17.67 37.12
CA SER A 682 9.34 17.83 35.77
C SER A 682 7.84 18.14 35.79
N ARG A 683 7.05 17.45 36.62
CA ARG A 683 5.62 17.76 36.82
C ARG A 683 5.42 19.15 37.40
N SER A 684 6.24 19.59 38.35
CA SER A 684 6.14 20.94 38.91
C SER A 684 6.41 22.04 37.87
N LEU A 685 7.25 21.75 36.86
CA LEU A 685 7.51 22.63 35.73
C LEU A 685 6.38 22.59 34.68
N GLU A 686 5.74 21.44 34.47
CA GLU A 686 4.53 21.33 33.64
C GLU A 686 3.33 22.04 34.29
N ASP A 687 3.10 21.87 35.59
CA ASP A 687 2.07 22.58 36.35
C ASP A 687 2.37 24.09 36.43
N ALA A 688 3.64 24.50 36.53
CA ALA A 688 4.03 25.90 36.42
C ALA A 688 3.74 26.46 35.01
N ALA A 689 4.06 25.71 33.94
CA ALA A 689 3.75 26.11 32.57
C ALA A 689 2.23 26.15 32.29
N GLU A 690 1.46 25.20 32.82
CA GLU A 690 0.00 25.12 32.70
C GLU A 690 -0.71 26.22 33.50
N THR A 691 -0.24 26.54 34.71
CA THR A 691 -0.77 27.68 35.48
C THR A 691 -0.39 29.02 34.85
N ASP A 692 0.79 29.14 34.24
CA ASP A 692 1.17 30.34 33.48
C ASP A 692 0.45 30.41 32.11
N ARG A 693 0.03 29.27 31.53
CA ARG A 693 -0.87 29.20 30.37
C ARG A 693 -2.27 29.69 30.74
N ARG A 694 -2.86 29.18 31.83
CA ARG A 694 -4.14 29.64 32.37
C ARG A 694 -4.12 31.13 32.71
N ARG A 695 -3.06 31.64 33.35
CA ARG A 695 -2.86 33.09 33.56
C ARG A 695 -2.81 33.93 32.28
N ARG A 696 -2.47 33.36 31.12
CA ARG A 696 -2.54 34.04 29.81
C ARG A 696 -3.93 33.96 29.15
N GLU A 697 -4.75 33.00 29.56
CA GLU A 697 -6.16 32.88 29.16
C GLU A 697 -7.04 33.77 30.06
N ASP A 698 -6.88 33.70 31.38
CA ASP A 698 -7.54 34.58 32.37
C ASP A 698 -7.27 36.08 32.09
N ARG A 699 -6.06 36.42 31.63
CA ARG A 699 -5.69 37.80 31.22
C ARG A 699 -6.33 38.27 29.92
N LYS A 700 -6.98 37.40 29.13
CA LYS A 700 -7.77 37.80 27.96
C LYS A 700 -9.23 38.08 28.33
N ASP A 701 -9.79 37.29 29.26
CA ASP A 701 -11.21 37.39 29.61
C ASP A 701 -11.51 38.40 30.73
N VAL A 702 -10.48 38.93 31.42
CA VAL A 702 -10.62 40.02 32.42
C VAL A 702 -9.80 41.26 32.04
N CYS A 703 -10.16 41.89 30.91
CA CYS A 703 -9.68 43.24 30.57
C CYS A 703 -10.68 44.10 29.75
N VAL A 704 -11.98 43.97 30.04
CA VAL A 704 -13.04 44.85 29.49
C VAL A 704 -13.86 45.51 30.62
N SER A 705 -13.17 46.12 31.59
CA SER A 705 -13.72 47.19 32.46
C SER A 705 -12.73 47.63 33.55
N THR A 706 -11.83 48.54 33.21
CA THR A 706 -11.48 49.72 34.03
C THR A 706 -10.56 50.61 33.21
N ALA A 707 -10.75 51.92 33.32
CA ALA A 707 -9.85 52.92 32.75
C ALA A 707 -9.09 53.62 33.88
N ASP A 708 -8.12 54.43 33.48
CA ASP A 708 -7.46 55.46 34.28
C ASP A 708 -6.44 54.97 35.35
N ASP A 709 -5.53 55.89 35.69
CA ASP A 709 -4.45 55.81 36.70
C ASP A 709 -3.38 54.71 36.56
N GLU A 710 -2.29 55.03 35.83
CA GLU A 710 -0.93 55.22 36.40
C GLU A 710 0.04 55.74 35.32
N GLU A 711 0.52 56.98 35.45
CA GLU A 711 1.64 57.51 34.67
C GLU A 711 2.99 57.02 35.25
N GLY A 712 4.06 57.05 34.43
CA GLY A 712 5.40 57.26 34.98
C GLY A 712 6.28 56.03 35.24
N ARG A 713 6.53 55.21 34.22
CA ARG A 713 7.85 54.59 34.04
C ARG A 713 8.36 54.82 32.63
N GLU A 714 9.51 55.47 32.53
CA GLU A 714 10.25 55.57 31.27
C GLU A 714 10.72 54.16 30.86
N GLU A 715 10.17 53.60 29.78
CA GLU A 715 10.79 52.45 29.13
C GLU A 715 12.09 52.90 28.46
N ASP A 716 13.14 52.10 28.61
CA ASP A 716 14.45 52.33 27.99
C ASP A 716 14.27 52.62 26.49
N PRO A 717 14.87 53.70 25.94
CA PRO A 717 14.69 54.05 24.53
C PRO A 717 15.09 52.93 23.57
N LYS A 718 15.99 52.02 23.98
CA LYS A 718 16.35 50.83 23.20
C LYS A 718 15.30 49.72 23.27
N VAL A 719 14.52 49.65 24.36
CA VAL A 719 13.33 48.78 24.44
C VAL A 719 12.21 49.34 23.58
N LEU A 720 12.01 50.67 23.53
CA LEU A 720 11.07 51.31 22.60
C LEU A 720 11.48 51.10 21.14
N GLU A 721 12.77 51.25 20.81
CA GLU A 721 13.30 50.99 19.46
C GLU A 721 13.15 49.51 19.06
N LEU A 722 13.50 48.56 19.94
CA LEU A 722 13.31 47.13 19.69
C LEU A 722 11.83 46.71 19.64
N ARG A 723 10.96 47.29 20.48
CA ARG A 723 9.50 47.10 20.36
C ARG A 723 9.00 47.57 19.00
N LYS A 724 9.52 48.71 18.52
CA LYS A 724 9.15 49.24 17.21
C LYS A 724 9.68 48.38 16.06
N GLU A 725 10.94 47.95 16.11
CA GLU A 725 11.46 46.98 15.12
C GLU A 725 10.65 45.68 15.14
N VAL A 726 10.23 45.19 16.32
CA VAL A 726 9.33 44.04 16.43
C VAL A 726 7.97 44.32 15.81
N THR A 727 7.31 45.46 16.05
CA THR A 727 6.03 45.78 15.38
C THR A 727 6.19 45.99 13.87
N ASP A 728 7.25 46.63 13.42
CA ASP A 728 7.54 46.87 11.99
C ASP A 728 7.89 45.53 11.28
N LEU A 729 8.49 44.57 11.99
CA LEU A 729 8.73 43.20 11.51
C LEU A 729 7.48 42.31 11.59
N GLU A 730 6.63 42.47 12.61
CA GLU A 730 5.34 41.80 12.74
C GLU A 730 4.34 42.28 11.67
N GLU A 731 4.32 43.57 11.34
CA GLU A 731 3.52 44.11 10.23
C GLU A 731 4.07 43.62 8.88
N GLN A 732 5.39 43.62 8.68
CA GLN A 732 5.99 42.98 7.50
C GLN A 732 5.71 41.47 7.43
N LEU A 733 5.63 40.77 8.56
CA LEU A 733 5.22 39.36 8.61
C LEU A 733 3.73 39.21 8.32
N ALA A 734 2.88 40.11 8.79
CA ALA A 734 1.46 40.13 8.50
C ALA A 734 1.21 40.37 7.00
N ASP A 735 1.92 41.30 6.38
CA ASP A 735 1.81 41.60 4.94
C ASP A 735 2.48 40.55 4.04
N LYS A 736 3.60 39.96 4.47
CA LYS A 736 4.15 38.76 3.82
C LYS A 736 3.18 37.58 3.95
N ASN A 737 2.50 37.40 5.09
CA ASN A 737 1.47 36.37 5.26
C ASN A 737 0.17 36.67 4.48
N LYS A 738 -0.26 37.94 4.33
CA LYS A 738 -1.32 38.34 3.39
C LYS A 738 -0.90 38.01 1.95
N THR A 739 0.34 38.30 1.59
CA THR A 739 0.89 38.03 0.25
C THR A 739 0.98 36.53 -0.03
N ILE A 740 1.44 35.73 0.95
CA ILE A 740 1.47 34.26 0.87
C ILE A 740 0.05 33.70 0.79
N LYS A 741 -0.89 34.17 1.61
CA LYS A 741 -2.31 33.77 1.51
C LYS A 741 -2.91 34.14 0.15
N MET A 742 -2.62 35.32 -0.38
CA MET A 742 -3.06 35.74 -1.72
C MET A 742 -2.41 34.91 -2.83
N GLN A 743 -1.13 34.53 -2.70
CA GLN A 743 -0.45 33.65 -3.66
C GLN A 743 -0.96 32.21 -3.57
N GLN A 744 -1.20 31.68 -2.36
CA GLN A 744 -1.83 30.38 -2.13
C GLN A 744 -3.29 30.34 -2.62
N GLN A 745 -4.03 31.43 -2.48
CA GLN A 745 -5.37 31.58 -3.04
C GLN A 745 -5.32 31.64 -4.57
N ARG A 746 -4.41 32.43 -5.17
CA ARG A 746 -4.19 32.46 -6.63
C ARG A 746 -3.77 31.08 -7.16
N LEU A 747 -2.87 30.37 -6.49
CA LEU A 747 -2.49 28.99 -6.83
C LEU A 747 -3.66 28.01 -6.66
N GLY A 748 -4.46 28.16 -5.60
CA GLY A 748 -5.67 27.36 -5.36
C GLY A 748 -6.74 27.59 -6.41
N ASP A 749 -6.92 28.84 -6.86
CA ASP A 749 -7.91 29.20 -7.87
C ASP A 749 -7.42 28.88 -9.30
N LEU A 750 -6.12 29.03 -9.60
CA LEU A 750 -5.47 28.45 -10.79
C LEU A 750 -5.66 26.92 -10.83
N LYS A 751 -5.41 26.23 -9.72
CA LYS A 751 -5.63 24.78 -9.61
C LYS A 751 -7.09 24.39 -9.81
N LYS A 752 -8.05 25.16 -9.28
CA LYS A 752 -9.50 24.95 -9.53
C LYS A 752 -9.87 25.23 -10.98
N THR A 753 -9.28 26.22 -11.64
CA THR A 753 -9.53 26.53 -13.06
C THR A 753 -8.98 25.42 -13.96
N LEU A 754 -7.72 25.02 -13.76
CA LEU A 754 -7.13 23.83 -14.42
C LEU A 754 -7.97 22.55 -14.18
N GLN A 755 -8.48 22.34 -12.96
CA GLN A 755 -9.35 21.20 -12.66
C GLN A 755 -10.77 21.29 -13.24
N ARG A 756 -11.24 22.47 -13.65
CA ARG A 756 -12.50 22.63 -14.41
C ARG A 756 -12.27 22.42 -15.91
N GLU A 757 -11.21 22.98 -16.48
CA GLU A 757 -10.90 22.80 -17.91
C GLU A 757 -10.49 21.35 -18.25
N LEU A 758 -10.01 20.58 -17.26
CA LEU A 758 -9.75 19.14 -17.40
C LEU A 758 -10.99 18.22 -17.25
N LYS A 759 -12.23 18.75 -17.20
CA LYS A 759 -13.46 17.94 -17.09
C LYS A 759 -14.66 18.48 -17.89
N ILE A 760 -14.74 18.10 -19.18
CA ILE A 760 -15.89 18.02 -20.11
C ILE A 760 -15.28 17.62 -21.47
N THR A 761 -15.74 16.65 -22.28
CA THR A 761 -16.88 15.72 -22.24
C THR A 761 -16.49 14.38 -22.91
N PRO A 762 -17.06 13.22 -22.52
CA PRO A 762 -17.33 12.14 -23.45
C PRO A 762 -18.57 12.45 -24.31
N VAL A 763 -18.68 11.85 -25.50
CA VAL A 763 -19.85 11.98 -26.40
C VAL A 763 -20.65 10.67 -26.41
N ASP A 764 -21.96 10.81 -26.62
CA ASP A 764 -23.03 9.81 -26.48
C ASP A 764 -22.94 8.63 -27.50
N GLY A 765 -23.62 7.49 -27.30
CA GLY A 765 -24.60 7.16 -26.26
C GLY A 765 -25.17 5.72 -26.37
N ASP A 766 -26.46 5.59 -26.04
CA ASP A 766 -27.36 4.41 -26.09
C ASP A 766 -27.18 3.25 -25.06
N THR A 767 -28.14 3.22 -24.13
CA THR A 767 -28.61 2.11 -23.27
C THR A 767 -29.51 1.13 -24.07
N PRO A 768 -29.90 -0.09 -23.61
CA PRO A 768 -30.18 -0.45 -22.21
C PRO A 768 -29.88 -1.90 -21.71
N GLU A 769 -30.15 -2.09 -20.40
CA GLU A 769 -30.53 -3.32 -19.67
C GLU A 769 -29.97 -4.71 -20.09
N LEU A 770 -29.20 -5.35 -19.19
CA LEU A 770 -29.70 -6.47 -18.35
C LEU A 770 -28.65 -7.05 -17.35
N ARG A 771 -29.12 -7.22 -16.10
CA ARG A 771 -28.89 -8.30 -15.11
C ARG A 771 -27.61 -9.17 -15.01
N ASP A 772 -27.27 -9.38 -13.73
CA ASP A 772 -26.80 -10.62 -13.08
C ASP A 772 -25.31 -11.05 -13.11
N LEU A 773 -24.98 -11.82 -12.07
CA LEU A 773 -23.68 -12.37 -11.60
C LEU A 773 -23.57 -13.88 -11.95
N PRO A 774 -22.53 -14.64 -11.56
CA PRO A 774 -21.07 -14.44 -11.66
C PRO A 774 -20.32 -15.71 -12.20
N LYS A 775 -18.97 -15.73 -12.16
CA LYS A 775 -18.06 -16.91 -12.36
C LYS A 775 -17.95 -17.42 -13.83
N GLU A 776 -17.02 -18.31 -14.23
CA GLU A 776 -15.93 -19.05 -13.56
C GLU A 776 -14.72 -19.34 -14.51
N ARG A 777 -13.55 -19.67 -13.92
CA ARG A 777 -12.34 -20.43 -14.40
C ARG A 777 -12.08 -20.72 -15.91
N ASP A 778 -10.86 -20.38 -16.37
CA ASP A 778 -9.74 -21.27 -16.81
C ASP A 778 -9.98 -22.66 -17.49
N PRO A 779 -9.00 -23.25 -18.24
CA PRO A 779 -7.79 -22.69 -18.91
C PRO A 779 -7.41 -23.32 -20.29
N LEU A 780 -6.28 -22.87 -20.88
CA LEU A 780 -5.33 -23.61 -21.78
C LEU A 780 -5.79 -24.31 -23.10
N VAL A 781 -5.04 -24.07 -24.20
CA VAL A 781 -4.33 -25.10 -25.02
C VAL A 781 -3.54 -24.46 -26.19
N VAL A 782 -2.43 -25.07 -26.61
CA VAL A 782 -1.53 -24.66 -27.73
C VAL A 782 -1.21 -25.88 -28.60
N PRO A 783 -1.41 -25.82 -29.93
CA PRO A 783 -0.28 -25.93 -30.88
C PRO A 783 -0.48 -25.12 -32.20
N GLN A 784 0.43 -25.00 -33.17
CA GLN A 784 1.91 -25.02 -33.33
C GLN A 784 2.20 -25.32 -34.82
N GLY A 785 3.01 -24.49 -35.51
CA GLY A 785 3.52 -24.74 -36.88
C GLY A 785 2.63 -24.26 -38.04
N ALA A 786 3.13 -24.10 -39.28
CA ALA A 786 4.53 -24.08 -39.74
C ALA A 786 4.71 -23.41 -41.14
N THR A 787 5.82 -22.68 -41.31
CA THR A 787 6.65 -22.45 -42.53
C THR A 787 6.04 -22.19 -43.93
N ALA A 788 6.58 -21.14 -44.59
CA ALA A 788 6.62 -20.86 -46.05
C ALA A 788 5.28 -20.46 -46.74
N GLY A 789 5.28 -19.69 -47.84
CA GLY A 789 6.38 -18.96 -48.50
C GLY A 789 5.99 -18.41 -49.88
N ALA A 790 6.69 -17.37 -50.36
CA ALA A 790 6.48 -16.66 -51.65
C ALA A 790 5.11 -15.93 -51.83
N ALA A 791 4.89 -15.03 -52.80
CA ALA A 791 5.71 -13.94 -53.37
C ALA A 791 4.86 -13.04 -54.31
N MET A 792 5.28 -11.78 -54.50
CA MET A 792 4.87 -10.82 -55.55
C MET A 792 3.48 -10.15 -55.54
N ALA A 793 3.48 -8.91 -56.09
CA ALA A 793 2.36 -8.11 -56.61
C ALA A 793 1.38 -7.52 -55.55
N THR A 794 0.75 -6.33 -55.71
CA THR A 794 0.69 -5.34 -56.81
C THR A 794 0.77 -3.90 -56.26
N VAL A 795 0.89 -2.89 -57.14
CA VAL A 795 1.19 -1.47 -56.87
C VAL A 795 -0.01 -0.54 -57.16
N LYS A 796 -0.05 0.65 -56.49
CA LYS A 796 -0.92 1.87 -56.73
C LYS A 796 -2.40 1.81 -56.29
N PRO A 797 -3.10 2.96 -56.13
CA PRO A 797 -2.62 4.34 -55.85
C PRO A 797 -3.37 5.07 -54.70
N PHE A 798 -2.85 6.22 -54.25
CA PHE A 798 -3.62 7.21 -53.46
C PHE A 798 -4.47 8.13 -54.37
N PRO A 799 -5.61 8.68 -53.89
CA PRO A 799 -6.48 9.57 -54.67
C PRO A 799 -6.01 11.04 -54.68
N SER A 800 -6.51 11.82 -55.65
CA SER A 800 -6.17 13.22 -55.92
C SER A 800 -7.21 14.24 -55.42
N HIS A 801 -6.77 15.49 -55.22
CA HIS A 801 -7.59 16.62 -54.78
C HIS A 801 -8.64 17.09 -55.81
N PRO A 802 -9.77 17.71 -55.36
CA PRO A 802 -10.60 18.61 -56.18
C PRO A 802 -10.00 20.04 -56.28
N ASN A 803 -10.65 20.93 -57.04
CA ASN A 803 -10.04 22.13 -57.67
C ASN A 803 -10.95 23.40 -57.62
N LEU A 804 -10.47 24.51 -58.21
CA LEU A 804 -11.08 25.84 -58.49
C LEU A 804 -10.82 26.94 -57.43
N GLY A 805 -10.35 28.15 -57.76
CA GLY A 805 -9.72 28.62 -59.02
C GLY A 805 -9.59 30.16 -59.18
N MET A 806 -8.45 30.63 -59.74
CA MET A 806 -8.15 32.00 -60.23
C MET A 806 -7.93 33.11 -59.14
N PRO A 807 -7.38 34.32 -59.44
CA PRO A 807 -5.92 34.53 -59.30
C PRO A 807 -5.46 35.91 -58.71
N ASP A 808 -4.15 36.18 -58.84
CA ASP A 808 -3.47 37.50 -58.78
C ASP A 808 -3.06 38.01 -57.34
N PRO A 809 -2.21 39.07 -57.18
CA PRO A 809 -0.81 38.80 -56.81
C PRO A 809 -0.24 39.68 -55.67
N LEU A 810 0.91 39.29 -55.09
CA LEU A 810 2.05 40.16 -54.67
C LEU A 810 3.05 39.46 -53.71
N MET A 811 4.36 39.63 -53.98
CA MET A 811 5.49 39.53 -53.01
C MET A 811 5.78 38.13 -52.40
N PRO A 812 6.98 37.88 -51.82
CA PRO A 812 8.10 37.40 -52.64
C PRO A 812 8.77 36.12 -52.11
N ALA A 813 9.71 35.58 -52.88
CA ALA A 813 10.43 34.35 -52.55
C ALA A 813 11.26 34.44 -51.26
N ILE A 814 11.16 33.41 -50.41
CA ILE A 814 12.06 33.18 -49.28
C ILE A 814 12.59 31.74 -49.35
N MET A 815 13.90 31.65 -49.61
CA MET A 815 14.79 30.51 -49.34
C MET A 815 14.51 29.18 -50.06
N ASP A 816 15.29 28.92 -51.11
CA ASP A 816 15.87 27.59 -51.30
C ASP A 816 16.57 27.16 -49.99
N ILE A 817 16.03 26.15 -49.30
CA ILE A 817 16.76 25.48 -48.23
C ILE A 817 17.64 24.43 -48.90
N ASP A 818 18.89 24.80 -49.15
CA ASP A 818 19.91 23.97 -49.80
C ASP A 818 19.89 22.53 -49.22
N GLU A 819 19.60 21.54 -50.08
CA GLU A 819 19.49 20.13 -49.67
C GLU A 819 20.77 19.64 -48.97
N ASN A 820 21.92 20.26 -49.25
CA ASN A 820 23.19 19.95 -48.58
C ASN A 820 23.15 20.28 -47.08
N GLU A 821 22.50 21.37 -46.66
CA GLU A 821 22.37 21.79 -45.26
C GLU A 821 21.54 20.77 -44.45
N ILE A 822 20.41 20.32 -45.01
CA ILE A 822 19.58 19.27 -44.41
C ILE A 822 20.35 17.96 -44.33
N ASN A 823 21.02 17.56 -45.41
CA ASN A 823 21.83 16.36 -45.46
C ASN A 823 22.99 16.41 -44.46
N PHE A 824 23.66 17.55 -44.25
CA PHE A 824 24.73 17.68 -43.24
C PHE A 824 24.22 17.55 -41.80
N ARG A 825 23.05 18.14 -41.48
CA ARG A 825 22.41 17.99 -40.16
C ARG A 825 22.00 16.54 -39.90
N TYR A 826 21.42 15.88 -40.89
CA TYR A 826 21.02 14.47 -40.80
C TYR A 826 22.23 13.53 -40.73
N LEU A 827 23.26 13.77 -41.54
CA LEU A 827 24.54 13.07 -41.53
C LEU A 827 25.22 13.16 -40.16
N LYS A 828 25.28 14.35 -39.54
CA LYS A 828 25.83 14.53 -38.19
C LYS A 828 25.10 13.64 -37.18
N HIS A 829 23.78 13.57 -37.23
CA HIS A 829 23.00 12.69 -36.36
C HIS A 829 23.24 11.20 -36.66
N VAL A 830 23.22 10.78 -37.93
CA VAL A 830 23.42 9.39 -38.33
C VAL A 830 24.83 8.89 -37.99
N VAL A 831 25.87 9.72 -38.16
CA VAL A 831 27.25 9.38 -37.78
C VAL A 831 27.42 9.32 -36.26
N LEU A 832 26.87 10.28 -35.50
CA LEU A 832 26.89 10.21 -34.03
C LEU A 832 26.19 8.95 -33.51
N ARG A 833 25.02 8.63 -34.08
CA ARG A 833 24.28 7.40 -33.73
C ARG A 833 25.05 6.14 -34.13
N PHE A 834 25.66 6.11 -35.31
CA PHE A 834 26.49 5.00 -35.77
C PHE A 834 27.68 4.71 -34.84
N VAL A 835 28.35 5.75 -34.33
CA VAL A 835 29.49 5.63 -33.41
C VAL A 835 29.06 5.27 -31.98
N ALA A 836 27.87 5.70 -31.54
CA ALA A 836 27.35 5.43 -30.19
C ALA A 836 26.50 4.15 -30.07
N SER A 837 26.01 3.59 -31.17
CA SER A 837 25.20 2.37 -31.22
C SER A 837 26.03 1.11 -30.92
N ARG A 838 25.35 0.05 -30.48
CA ARG A 838 25.94 -1.30 -30.36
C ARG A 838 26.33 -1.84 -31.74
N ASP A 839 27.35 -2.70 -31.81
CA ASP A 839 27.89 -3.21 -33.09
C ASP A 839 26.79 -3.77 -34.04
N HIS A 840 25.74 -4.40 -33.52
CA HIS A 840 24.63 -4.94 -34.33
C HIS A 840 23.72 -3.86 -34.94
N GLU A 841 23.55 -2.70 -34.29
CA GLU A 841 22.86 -1.53 -34.82
C GLU A 841 23.78 -0.78 -35.80
N ALA A 842 25.05 -0.60 -35.43
CA ALA A 842 26.06 0.00 -36.30
C ALA A 842 26.13 -0.73 -37.64
N TYR A 843 26.15 -2.07 -37.65
CA TYR A 843 26.13 -2.89 -38.87
C TYR A 843 24.93 -2.58 -39.80
N GLN A 844 23.73 -2.35 -39.24
CA GLN A 844 22.54 -1.97 -40.01
C GLN A 844 22.65 -0.53 -40.52
N LEU A 845 23.19 0.37 -39.71
CA LEU A 845 23.38 1.79 -40.02
C LEU A 845 24.49 2.04 -41.07
N VAL A 846 25.42 1.09 -41.32
CA VAL A 846 26.50 1.26 -42.32
C VAL A 846 25.93 1.72 -43.68
N ARG A 847 24.79 1.16 -44.12
CA ARG A 847 24.21 1.50 -45.43
C ARG A 847 23.72 2.94 -45.51
N ALA A 848 23.15 3.46 -44.43
CA ALA A 848 22.72 4.86 -44.34
C ALA A 848 23.93 5.81 -44.30
N VAL A 849 24.97 5.47 -43.52
CA VAL A 849 26.24 6.20 -43.49
C VAL A 849 26.90 6.20 -44.87
N SER A 850 26.92 5.05 -45.56
CA SER A 850 27.55 4.90 -46.88
C SER A 850 26.84 5.73 -47.96
N MET A 851 25.51 5.81 -47.92
CA MET A 851 24.74 6.67 -48.83
C MET A 851 24.96 8.17 -48.55
N LEU A 852 24.98 8.58 -47.26
CA LEU A 852 25.14 9.99 -46.88
C LEU A 852 26.58 10.50 -47.06
N LEU A 853 27.60 9.67 -46.83
CA LEU A 853 29.02 9.99 -47.06
C LEU A 853 29.51 9.63 -48.47
N LYS A 854 28.65 9.05 -49.32
CA LYS A 854 28.98 8.61 -50.69
C LYS A 854 30.19 7.64 -50.74
N PHE A 855 30.26 6.72 -49.78
CA PHE A 855 31.27 5.66 -49.76
C PHE A 855 31.21 4.81 -51.03
N THR A 856 32.37 4.38 -51.51
CA THR A 856 32.44 3.34 -52.54
C THR A 856 31.95 1.99 -51.99
N PRO A 857 31.52 1.04 -52.85
CA PRO A 857 31.18 -0.32 -52.43
C PRO A 857 32.34 -1.08 -51.75
N GLU A 858 33.58 -0.63 -51.96
CA GLU A 858 34.77 -1.14 -51.29
C GLU A 858 34.91 -0.60 -49.86
N GLU A 859 34.66 0.68 -49.62
CA GLU A 859 34.65 1.29 -48.29
C GLU A 859 33.46 0.81 -47.44
N GLU A 860 32.24 0.75 -48.00
CA GLU A 860 31.07 0.19 -47.32
C GLU A 860 31.33 -1.27 -46.86
N ARG A 861 32.01 -2.05 -47.71
CA ARG A 861 32.38 -3.44 -47.38
C ARG A 861 33.48 -3.50 -46.32
N MET A 862 34.56 -2.72 -46.43
CA MET A 862 35.62 -2.70 -45.40
C MET A 862 35.08 -2.35 -44.00
N VAL A 863 34.11 -1.43 -43.91
CA VAL A 863 33.46 -1.09 -42.64
C VAL A 863 32.59 -2.25 -42.11
N LYS A 864 31.83 -2.93 -42.96
CA LYS A 864 31.07 -4.14 -42.60
C LYS A 864 31.97 -5.28 -42.14
N ASP A 865 33.04 -5.57 -42.87
CA ASP A 865 34.00 -6.62 -42.57
C ASP A 865 34.70 -6.35 -41.22
N MET A 866 35.01 -5.09 -40.91
CA MET A 866 35.60 -4.69 -39.62
C MET A 866 34.60 -4.81 -38.45
N ILE A 867 33.32 -4.47 -38.66
CA ILE A 867 32.27 -4.64 -37.64
C ILE A 867 31.98 -6.13 -37.39
N GLN A 868 31.87 -6.95 -38.45
CA GLN A 868 31.74 -8.40 -38.32
C GLN A 868 32.95 -9.03 -37.63
N TYR A 869 34.17 -8.54 -37.90
CA TYR A 869 35.37 -8.94 -37.17
C TYR A 869 35.24 -8.62 -35.66
N LYS A 870 34.76 -7.43 -35.28
CA LYS A 870 34.50 -7.09 -33.85
C LYS A 870 33.43 -7.98 -33.19
N MET A 871 32.49 -8.52 -33.96
CA MET A 871 31.48 -9.48 -33.47
C MET A 871 32.00 -10.93 -33.38
N SER A 872 33.10 -11.26 -34.05
CA SER A 872 33.53 -12.65 -34.29
C SER A 872 34.79 -13.00 -33.51
N TRP A 873 34.67 -13.96 -32.59
CA TRP A 873 35.76 -14.41 -31.72
C TRP A 873 36.95 -15.04 -32.49
N PHE A 874 36.75 -15.51 -33.72
CA PHE A 874 37.72 -16.31 -34.49
C PHE A 874 38.11 -15.71 -35.85
N GLY A 875 37.86 -14.41 -36.08
CA GLY A 875 38.29 -13.73 -37.31
C GLY A 875 39.78 -13.38 -37.33
N THR A 876 40.32 -13.12 -38.53
CA THR A 876 41.56 -12.34 -38.72
C THR A 876 41.22 -10.88 -39.06
N LYS A 877 41.95 -9.92 -38.48
CA LYS A 877 41.66 -8.49 -38.63
C LYS A 877 41.78 -8.02 -40.09
N PRO A 878 40.76 -7.36 -40.69
CA PRO A 878 40.85 -6.83 -42.04
C PRO A 878 41.98 -5.80 -42.20
N THR A 879 42.75 -5.92 -43.28
CA THR A 879 43.93 -5.07 -43.55
C THR A 879 43.53 -3.87 -44.42
N ALA A 880 43.19 -2.74 -43.78
CA ALA A 880 42.85 -1.50 -44.48
C ALA A 880 44.10 -0.72 -44.90
N VAL A 881 44.31 -0.53 -46.22
CA VAL A 881 45.36 0.32 -46.78
C VAL A 881 44.72 1.58 -47.37
N ILE A 882 44.60 2.63 -46.56
CA ILE A 882 44.04 3.90 -47.00
C ILE A 882 45.13 4.70 -47.74
N ARG A 883 44.94 4.93 -49.04
CA ARG A 883 45.68 5.96 -49.79
C ARG A 883 44.81 7.23 -49.89
N PRO A 884 45.31 8.41 -49.51
CA PRO A 884 44.55 9.65 -49.67
C PRO A 884 44.48 10.04 -51.16
N SER A 885 43.24 10.19 -51.67
CA SER A 885 43.00 10.69 -53.03
C SER A 885 43.32 12.18 -53.14
N VAL A 886 44.09 12.56 -54.15
CA VAL A 886 44.50 13.96 -54.39
C VAL A 886 43.36 14.73 -55.04
N ILE A 887 43.04 15.92 -54.52
CA ILE A 887 42.02 16.82 -55.08
C ILE A 887 42.58 17.45 -56.36
N SER A 888 42.03 17.08 -57.52
CA SER A 888 42.33 17.70 -58.82
C SER A 888 41.48 18.95 -59.05
N ALA A 889 42.11 20.09 -59.29
CA ALA A 889 41.41 21.37 -59.49
C ALA A 889 41.19 21.72 -60.97
N SER A 890 39.97 22.19 -61.29
CA SER A 890 39.64 23.00 -62.49
C SER A 890 39.74 22.27 -63.86
N PRO A 891 39.19 22.79 -65.00
CA PRO A 891 38.93 24.20 -65.31
C PRO A 891 37.65 24.57 -66.11
N GLN A 892 37.61 25.83 -66.57
CA GLN A 892 36.76 26.48 -67.59
C GLN A 892 35.47 27.20 -67.15
N SER A 893 35.62 28.47 -66.79
CA SER A 893 34.71 29.52 -67.28
C SER A 893 35.32 30.19 -68.52
N LYS A 894 34.48 30.72 -69.43
CA LYS A 894 34.93 31.47 -70.62
C LYS A 894 34.78 32.97 -70.39
N GLY A 895 35.87 33.71 -70.45
CA GLY A 895 35.87 35.18 -70.52
C GLY A 895 36.41 35.65 -71.87
N LEU A 896 35.73 36.61 -72.51
CA LEU A 896 36.22 37.30 -73.72
C LEU A 896 37.00 38.57 -73.32
N PRO A 897 37.95 39.05 -74.16
CA PRO A 897 38.90 40.08 -73.74
C PRO A 897 38.39 41.52 -73.89
N GLY A 898 38.79 42.38 -72.93
CA GLY A 898 38.89 43.83 -73.12
C GLY A 898 40.32 44.25 -73.51
N PRO A 899 40.52 45.39 -74.20
CA PRO A 899 41.78 45.70 -74.86
C PRO A 899 42.82 46.39 -73.96
N ASN A 900 44.09 46.24 -74.33
CA ASN A 900 45.21 47.08 -73.88
C ASN A 900 45.02 48.53 -74.39
N PHE A 901 45.53 49.53 -73.65
CA PHE A 901 46.85 50.14 -73.98
C PHE A 901 47.28 51.23 -72.98
N SER A 902 48.59 51.26 -72.72
CA SER A 902 49.37 52.26 -71.94
C SER A 902 49.06 52.34 -70.44
#